data_AF-A0A6N7X6N1-F1
#
_entry.id   AF-A0A6N7X6N1-F1
#
_cell.length_a   1.000
_cell.length_b   1.000
_cell.length_c   1.000
_cell.angle_alpha   90.00
_cell.angle_beta   90.00
_cell.angle_gamma   90.00
#
_symmetry.space_group_name_H-M   'P 1'
#
loop_
_entity.id
_entity.type
_entity.pdbx_description
1 polymer ?
#
loop_
_entity_poly.entity_id
_entity_poly.type
_entity_poly.pdbx_seq_one_letter_code
_entity_poly.pdbx_strand_id
1 'polypeptide(L)'
;MATKLDSATEAARPTFPKRAIITGGMPYGNKNLHFGHIGGVFVPADFFARFLRDRIGVQNVVFVSGTDCYGSPIMEGYRKKVEGEGYAGTIEDYVRHNHDLQKQALDAYQISLDIFAGSGLEPAKPFHAALSDKLIRRLHEKGVLVKRTTRQFYDVKAQTFLNGRQVQGHCPVRGCKSEKAYADECDLGHQFDPEELINPVSQLTGTTPELRPVDNWYFDLPRFHQVLDDLMDEWDADPQVRVIVTKTVRESLADPVIYIQSKFRDQFDAVESKLPQHTVREAEKGQTSFSVGFANWEDRDSAREVLESSGVRFRTGKTLLPFRITGNIEWGVAAPDLEGTHDLTVWCWPESLWAPISFTQTALDADAKQGGGRYSTDDWRDWWCSKDAKVYQFIGQDNIYFYCVVQPALWEALDWGLTQDIPVANYHILFMNKKASSSGAIKPPMAAELLDYYTPEQLRAHWLSLGLDQKAVSFSPKPFDTSVSHKDKKTGEEVLVKDDPRVVDPALKESAFLTNIFNRLARSCFYGAANVCDSHLPSVAPHAEVVEGCVKATLEFEKCAHAFDAHGALAVAEDFCRAANKRWGDASKAANGDDAAYEQALADAFAELRCVTLLMHPAVPAGCEQICDHMGFAHELFFSWENAFATPGQLAQKLGEEPGEHAIVALPPRFDFFQKHPSQVKKGK
;
A
#
# COMPACT_ATOMS: atom_id res chain seq x y z
N MET A 1 13.48 14.65 -35.60
CA MET A 1 13.35 15.72 -34.58
C MET A 1 12.19 15.34 -33.66
N ALA A 2 12.38 15.33 -32.34
CA ALA A 2 11.25 15.20 -31.41
C ALA A 2 10.22 16.29 -31.75
N THR A 3 8.94 15.94 -31.78
CA THR A 3 7.87 16.93 -31.92
C THR A 3 8.03 17.88 -30.74
N LYS A 4 8.64 19.05 -30.99
CA LYS A 4 8.87 20.05 -29.95
C LYS A 4 7.47 20.47 -29.53
N LEU A 5 7.06 20.10 -28.32
CA LEU A 5 5.84 20.61 -27.73
C LEU A 5 5.90 22.14 -27.82
N ASP A 6 4.76 22.77 -28.08
CA ASP A 6 4.72 24.21 -27.86
C ASP A 6 4.99 24.51 -26.37
N SER A 7 5.53 25.70 -26.12
CA SER A 7 5.95 26.10 -24.78
C SER A 7 4.80 26.11 -23.77
N ALA A 8 3.56 26.29 -24.23
CA ALA A 8 2.38 26.28 -23.37
C ALA A 8 2.06 24.86 -22.87
N THR A 9 2.18 23.87 -23.76
CA THR A 9 1.96 22.46 -23.44
C THR A 9 3.06 21.91 -22.56
N GLU A 10 4.32 22.30 -22.80
CA GLU A 10 5.44 21.94 -21.93
C GLU A 10 5.29 22.54 -20.52
N ALA A 11 4.86 23.81 -20.42
CA ALA A 11 4.61 24.47 -19.14
C ALA A 11 3.40 23.92 -18.38
N ALA A 12 2.48 23.21 -19.05
CA ALA A 12 1.28 22.63 -18.44
C ALA A 12 1.50 21.21 -17.88
N ARG A 13 2.68 20.60 -18.09
CA ARG A 13 2.98 19.26 -17.57
C ARG A 13 3.22 19.28 -16.05
N PRO A 14 2.79 18.24 -15.31
CA PRO A 14 3.15 18.11 -13.91
C PRO A 14 4.66 18.04 -13.69
N THR A 15 5.13 18.60 -12.59
CA THR A 15 6.53 18.55 -12.18
C THR A 15 6.78 17.33 -11.28
N PHE A 16 7.85 16.58 -11.56
CA PHE A 16 8.27 15.43 -10.77
C PHE A 16 9.60 15.72 -10.05
N PRO A 17 9.87 15.07 -8.92
CA PRO A 17 11.15 15.22 -8.22
C PRO A 17 12.29 14.65 -9.06
N LYS A 18 13.53 15.01 -8.73
CA LYS A 18 14.71 14.39 -9.36
C LYS A 18 14.97 12.98 -8.83
N ARG A 19 14.54 12.69 -7.61
CA ARG A 19 14.64 11.39 -6.95
C ARG A 19 13.35 11.05 -6.23
N ALA A 20 12.97 9.79 -6.21
CA ALA A 20 11.78 9.34 -5.52
C ALA A 20 12.04 8.08 -4.71
N ILE A 21 11.50 8.06 -3.49
CA ILE A 21 11.31 6.85 -2.72
C ILE A 21 9.83 6.49 -2.78
N ILE A 22 9.54 5.26 -3.14
CA ILE A 22 8.22 4.66 -2.98
C ILE A 22 8.33 3.67 -1.85
N THR A 23 7.35 3.66 -0.96
CA THR A 23 7.24 2.65 0.09
C THR A 23 5.89 1.94 0.00
N GLY A 24 5.89 0.65 0.30
CA GLY A 24 4.66 -0.13 0.51
C GLY A 24 4.53 -0.51 1.98
N GLY A 25 3.34 -0.35 2.55
CA GLY A 25 3.04 -0.76 3.93
C GLY A 25 3.49 -2.20 4.23
N MET A 26 4.14 -2.39 5.39
CA MET A 26 4.82 -3.63 5.76
C MET A 26 3.83 -4.71 6.23
N PRO A 27 3.71 -5.86 5.55
CA PRO A 27 2.94 -7.00 6.04
C PRO A 27 3.57 -7.63 7.27
N TYR A 28 2.72 -8.11 8.18
CA TYR A 28 3.15 -8.74 9.43
C TYR A 28 3.76 -10.14 9.21
N GLY A 29 4.88 -10.44 9.87
CA GLY A 29 5.68 -11.65 9.68
C GLY A 29 5.09 -12.97 10.22
N ASN A 30 3.79 -13.03 10.50
CA ASN A 30 3.11 -14.23 10.97
C ASN A 30 2.12 -14.85 9.98
N LYS A 31 1.91 -14.23 8.82
CA LYS A 31 0.93 -14.65 7.81
C LYS A 31 1.43 -14.35 6.41
N ASN A 32 0.92 -15.10 5.44
CA ASN A 32 1.16 -14.83 4.03
C ASN A 32 0.18 -13.74 3.50
N LEU A 33 0.41 -13.24 2.28
CA LEU A 33 -0.34 -12.13 1.69
C LEU A 33 -1.69 -12.59 1.13
N HIS A 34 -2.71 -11.79 1.36
CA HIS A 34 -4.03 -11.90 0.74
C HIS A 34 -4.27 -10.79 -0.29
N PHE A 35 -5.35 -10.89 -1.06
CA PHE A 35 -5.71 -9.94 -2.14
C PHE A 35 -5.62 -8.45 -1.72
N GLY A 36 -6.06 -8.10 -0.50
CA GLY A 36 -5.99 -6.73 0.00
C GLY A 36 -4.58 -6.15 0.14
N HIS A 37 -3.57 -6.97 0.47
CA HIS A 37 -2.18 -6.50 0.50
C HIS A 37 -1.69 -6.17 -0.92
N ILE A 38 -1.98 -7.08 -1.86
CA ILE A 38 -1.55 -6.95 -3.25
C ILE A 38 -2.28 -5.79 -3.94
N GLY A 39 -3.61 -5.86 -4.05
CA GLY A 39 -4.41 -4.87 -4.77
C GLY A 39 -4.55 -3.53 -4.06
N GLY A 40 -4.52 -3.51 -2.72
CA GLY A 40 -4.74 -2.30 -1.94
C GLY A 40 -3.47 -1.51 -1.63
N VAL A 41 -2.29 -2.10 -1.78
CA VAL A 41 -1.00 -1.45 -1.44
C VAL A 41 0.04 -1.67 -2.52
N PHE A 42 0.44 -2.93 -2.76
CA PHE A 42 1.63 -3.21 -3.57
C PHE A 42 1.45 -2.94 -5.07
N VAL A 43 0.30 -3.27 -5.65
CA VAL A 43 0.03 -3.01 -7.09
C VAL A 43 -0.05 -1.50 -7.39
N PRO A 44 -0.79 -0.68 -6.62
CA PRO A 44 -0.74 0.77 -6.77
C PRO A 44 0.66 1.38 -6.59
N ALA A 45 1.41 0.92 -5.58
CA ALA A 45 2.78 1.38 -5.33
C ALA A 45 3.72 1.01 -6.49
N ASP A 46 3.62 -0.22 -7.00
CA ASP A 46 4.43 -0.71 -8.12
C ASP A 46 4.10 0.00 -9.44
N PHE A 47 2.82 0.26 -9.70
CA PHE A 47 2.40 1.08 -10.84
C PHE A 47 3.08 2.45 -10.81
N PHE A 48 3.04 3.12 -9.65
CA PHE A 48 3.65 4.44 -9.54
C PHE A 48 5.19 4.39 -9.58
N ALA A 49 5.80 3.37 -8.96
CA ALA A 49 7.25 3.18 -9.03
C ALA A 49 7.74 2.94 -10.47
N ARG A 50 7.06 2.09 -11.25
CA ARG A 50 7.38 1.85 -12.66
C ARG A 50 7.18 3.10 -13.50
N PHE A 51 6.05 3.80 -13.32
CA PHE A 51 5.81 5.08 -13.98
C PHE A 51 6.94 6.08 -13.69
N LEU A 52 7.37 6.21 -12.44
CA LEU A 52 8.49 7.10 -12.11
C LEU A 52 9.82 6.63 -12.69
N ARG A 53 10.11 5.32 -12.76
CA ARG A 53 11.33 4.81 -13.40
C ARG A 53 11.38 5.17 -14.89
N ASP A 54 10.24 5.02 -15.58
CA ASP A 54 10.09 5.46 -16.97
C ASP A 54 10.20 6.99 -17.10
N ARG A 55 9.70 7.72 -16.09
CA ARG A 55 9.55 9.18 -16.12
C ARG A 55 10.80 9.97 -15.78
N ILE A 56 11.57 9.51 -14.79
CA ILE A 56 12.75 10.19 -14.24
C ILE A 56 14.02 9.33 -14.25
N GLY A 57 13.94 8.12 -14.81
CA GLY A 57 15.05 7.17 -14.92
C GLY A 57 15.09 6.18 -13.76
N VAL A 58 15.42 4.93 -14.08
CA VAL A 58 15.45 3.83 -13.12
C VAL A 58 16.36 4.11 -11.92
N GLN A 59 17.50 4.75 -12.16
CA GLN A 59 18.51 5.12 -11.16
C GLN A 59 18.04 6.16 -10.15
N ASN A 60 16.94 6.86 -10.43
CA ASN A 60 16.39 7.92 -9.60
C ASN A 60 15.16 7.48 -8.79
N VAL A 61 14.87 6.18 -8.76
CA VAL A 61 13.74 5.62 -8.05
C VAL A 61 14.17 4.43 -7.21
N VAL A 62 13.81 4.49 -5.93
CA VAL A 62 13.96 3.41 -4.95
C VAL A 62 12.57 2.99 -4.46
N PHE A 63 12.16 1.75 -4.71
CA PHE A 63 10.93 1.18 -4.18
C PHE A 63 11.25 0.15 -3.10
N VAL A 64 10.96 0.47 -1.83
CA VAL A 64 11.25 -0.41 -0.69
C VAL A 64 9.98 -0.85 0.05
N SER A 65 10.02 -2.04 0.61
CA SER A 65 9.06 -2.52 1.61
C SER A 65 9.71 -3.69 2.35
N GLY A 66 8.97 -4.32 3.25
CA GLY A 66 9.46 -5.49 3.94
C GLY A 66 8.44 -6.11 4.87
N THR A 67 8.83 -7.22 5.47
CA THR A 67 8.10 -7.88 6.53
C THR A 67 8.34 -7.14 7.85
N ASP A 68 7.27 -6.78 8.54
CA ASP A 68 7.34 -6.41 9.97
C ASP A 68 7.63 -7.69 10.76
N CYS A 69 8.84 -7.75 11.32
CA CYS A 69 9.37 -8.96 11.94
C CYS A 69 8.99 -9.10 13.42
N TYR A 70 8.36 -8.11 14.05
CA TYR A 70 8.26 -8.06 15.51
C TYR A 70 6.84 -7.96 16.04
N GLY A 71 6.66 -8.38 17.30
CA GLY A 71 5.45 -8.18 18.10
C GLY A 71 4.61 -9.44 18.40
N SER A 72 3.62 -9.25 19.27
CA SER A 72 2.95 -10.37 19.99
C SER A 72 2.25 -11.41 19.10
N PRO A 73 1.62 -11.07 17.95
CA PRO A 73 1.03 -12.07 17.06
C PRO A 73 2.05 -12.98 16.35
N ILE A 74 3.32 -12.57 16.21
CA ILE A 74 4.40 -13.44 15.69
C ILE A 74 4.80 -14.44 16.77
N MET A 75 5.07 -13.97 17.99
CA MET A 75 5.38 -14.82 19.15
C MET A 75 4.29 -15.89 19.37
N GLU A 76 3.03 -15.48 19.34
CA GLU A 76 1.90 -16.40 19.52
C GLU A 76 1.69 -17.35 18.34
N GLY A 77 1.94 -16.89 17.10
CA GLY A 77 1.90 -17.74 15.91
C GLY A 77 3.00 -18.80 15.91
N TYR A 78 4.22 -18.40 16.25
CA TYR A 78 5.38 -19.28 16.42
C TYR A 78 5.12 -20.34 17.49
N ARG A 79 4.70 -19.92 18.70
CA ARG A 79 4.41 -20.84 19.82
C ARG A 79 3.37 -21.90 19.43
N LYS A 80 2.26 -21.48 18.80
CA LYS A 80 1.23 -22.42 18.32
C LYS A 80 1.76 -23.42 17.31
N LYS A 81 2.68 -23.00 16.44
CA LYS A 81 3.32 -23.89 15.47
C LYS A 81 4.24 -24.91 16.15
N VAL A 82 5.00 -24.47 17.16
CA VAL A 82 5.85 -25.35 17.98
C VAL A 82 4.99 -26.37 18.74
N GLU A 83 3.99 -25.91 19.49
CA GLU A 83 3.15 -26.77 20.33
C GLU A 83 2.20 -27.67 19.51
N GLY A 84 1.62 -27.13 18.43
CA GLY A 84 0.58 -27.80 17.64
C GLY A 84 1.10 -28.67 16.50
N GLU A 85 2.23 -28.31 15.91
CA GLU A 85 2.79 -28.99 14.72
C GLU A 85 4.17 -29.62 14.99
N GLY A 86 4.75 -29.45 16.19
CA GLY A 86 6.07 -29.96 16.53
C GLY A 86 7.21 -29.24 15.78
N TYR A 87 7.02 -27.96 15.43
CA TYR A 87 8.03 -27.17 14.74
C TYR A 87 9.29 -26.99 15.60
N ALA A 88 10.46 -27.30 15.02
CA ALA A 88 11.75 -27.27 15.72
C ALA A 88 12.65 -26.08 15.34
N GLY A 89 12.20 -25.22 14.41
CA GLY A 89 12.94 -24.01 14.03
C GLY A 89 12.84 -22.91 15.08
N THR A 90 13.68 -21.89 14.97
CA THR A 90 13.63 -20.69 15.81
C THR A 90 12.51 -19.74 15.39
N ILE A 91 12.23 -18.71 16.20
CA ILE A 91 11.31 -17.64 15.79
C ILE A 91 11.83 -16.88 14.56
N GLU A 92 13.15 -16.73 14.41
CA GLU A 92 13.74 -16.13 13.21
C GLU A 92 13.45 -17.00 11.98
N ASP A 93 13.55 -18.33 12.09
CA ASP A 93 13.19 -19.25 11.00
C ASP A 93 11.70 -19.17 10.64
N TYR A 94 10.83 -19.02 11.64
CA TYR A 94 9.40 -18.82 11.43
C TYR A 94 9.11 -17.53 10.67
N VAL A 95 9.71 -16.41 11.08
CA VAL A 95 9.54 -15.11 10.42
C VAL A 95 10.15 -15.15 9.01
N ARG A 96 11.34 -15.74 8.85
CA ARG A 96 12.00 -15.90 7.55
C ARG A 96 11.16 -16.73 6.58
N HIS A 97 10.57 -17.82 7.04
CA HIS A 97 9.65 -18.61 6.22
C HIS A 97 8.45 -17.79 5.72
N ASN A 98 7.82 -16.99 6.60
CA ASN A 98 6.73 -16.11 6.18
C ASN A 98 7.20 -14.99 5.25
N HIS A 99 8.36 -14.39 5.52
CA HIS A 99 8.99 -13.38 4.67
C HIS A 99 9.23 -13.92 3.25
N ASP A 100 9.79 -15.13 3.13
CA ASP A 100 10.06 -15.76 1.84
C ASP A 100 8.76 -16.03 1.07
N LEU A 101 7.70 -16.49 1.75
CA LEU A 101 6.38 -16.69 1.13
C LEU A 101 5.74 -15.36 0.68
N GLN A 102 5.89 -14.30 1.47
CA GLN A 102 5.41 -12.96 1.12
C GLN A 102 6.17 -12.45 -0.11
N LYS A 103 7.50 -12.57 -0.12
CA LYS A 103 8.34 -12.18 -1.26
C LYS A 103 7.95 -12.96 -2.52
N GLN A 104 7.83 -14.29 -2.43
CA GLN A 104 7.42 -15.14 -3.54
C GLN A 104 6.05 -14.73 -4.10
N ALA A 105 5.10 -14.38 -3.23
CA ALA A 105 3.81 -13.86 -3.68
C ALA A 105 3.99 -12.53 -4.43
N LEU A 106 4.75 -11.56 -3.89
CA LEU A 106 5.00 -10.29 -4.58
C LEU A 106 5.71 -10.47 -5.93
N ASP A 107 6.72 -11.34 -5.99
CA ASP A 107 7.43 -11.68 -7.23
C ASP A 107 6.47 -12.29 -8.26
N ALA A 108 5.57 -13.18 -7.84
CA ALA A 108 4.57 -13.80 -8.71
C ALA A 108 3.54 -12.78 -9.26
N TYR A 109 3.35 -11.65 -8.58
CA TYR A 109 2.56 -10.50 -9.05
C TYR A 109 3.39 -9.45 -9.81
N GLN A 110 4.65 -9.75 -10.11
CA GLN A 110 5.58 -8.89 -10.84
C GLN A 110 5.82 -7.54 -10.14
N ILE A 111 5.73 -7.51 -8.80
CA ILE A 111 6.04 -6.33 -8.00
C ILE A 111 7.55 -6.11 -8.03
N SER A 112 7.96 -4.95 -8.53
CA SER A 112 9.35 -4.58 -8.82
C SER A 112 9.98 -3.77 -7.69
N LEU A 113 9.99 -4.34 -6.49
CA LEU A 113 10.70 -3.78 -5.34
C LEU A 113 12.21 -3.82 -5.58
N ASP A 114 12.90 -2.72 -5.24
CA ASP A 114 14.36 -2.69 -5.16
C ASP A 114 14.86 -3.57 -4.02
N ILE A 115 14.11 -3.59 -2.90
CA ILE A 115 14.31 -4.54 -1.82
C ILE A 115 12.98 -4.82 -1.11
N PHE A 116 12.72 -6.11 -0.86
CA PHE A 116 11.75 -6.57 0.13
C PHE A 116 12.54 -7.17 1.29
N ALA A 117 12.68 -6.43 2.39
CA ALA A 117 13.52 -6.80 3.52
C ALA A 117 12.71 -7.34 4.72
N GLY A 118 13.36 -7.65 5.83
CA GLY A 118 12.69 -7.86 7.12
C GLY A 118 13.43 -7.07 8.19
N SER A 119 12.71 -6.30 9.03
CA SER A 119 13.33 -5.45 10.07
C SER A 119 14.18 -6.26 11.06
N GLY A 120 13.85 -7.53 11.27
CA GLY A 120 14.58 -8.48 12.10
C GLY A 120 15.38 -9.55 11.35
N LEU A 121 15.54 -9.42 10.03
CA LEU A 121 16.23 -10.41 9.19
C LEU A 121 17.42 -9.80 8.44
N GLU A 122 18.48 -10.58 8.28
CA GLU A 122 19.56 -10.22 7.34
C GLU A 122 19.02 -10.04 5.91
N PRO A 123 19.55 -9.08 5.12
CA PRO A 123 20.66 -8.18 5.46
C PRO A 123 20.27 -6.88 6.19
N ALA A 124 18.98 -6.61 6.42
CA ALA A 124 18.52 -5.32 6.94
C ALA A 124 18.63 -5.18 8.47
N LYS A 125 18.59 -6.30 9.21
CA LYS A 125 18.69 -6.38 10.68
C LYS A 125 19.76 -5.45 11.29
N PRO A 126 21.04 -5.46 10.86
CA PRO A 126 22.06 -4.58 11.44
C PRO A 126 21.81 -3.09 11.16
N PHE A 127 21.36 -2.73 9.94
CA PHE A 127 21.01 -1.34 9.60
C PHE A 127 19.85 -0.84 10.44
N HIS A 128 18.83 -1.68 10.58
CA HIS A 128 17.63 -1.37 11.32
C HIS A 128 17.89 -1.19 12.83
N ALA A 129 18.70 -2.08 13.43
CA ALA A 129 19.13 -1.95 14.82
C ALA A 129 19.95 -0.67 15.06
N ALA A 130 20.91 -0.38 14.17
CA ALA A 130 21.74 0.82 14.27
C ALA A 130 20.94 2.12 14.09
N LEU A 131 19.95 2.15 13.19
CA LEU A 131 19.07 3.29 13.00
C LEU A 131 18.16 3.50 14.22
N SER A 132 17.59 2.42 14.75
CA SER A 132 16.70 2.48 15.92
C SER A 132 17.42 3.01 17.16
N ASP A 133 18.65 2.55 17.44
CA ASP A 133 19.47 3.09 18.54
C ASP A 133 19.72 4.59 18.38
N LYS A 134 20.16 5.02 17.19
CA LYS A 134 20.44 6.44 16.88
C LYS A 134 19.20 7.31 17.03
N LEU A 135 18.06 6.84 16.53
CA LEU A 135 16.79 7.57 16.55
C LEU A 135 16.31 7.77 18.00
N ILE A 136 16.30 6.71 18.80
CA ILE A 136 15.83 6.79 20.19
C ILE A 136 16.75 7.67 21.04
N ARG A 137 18.08 7.55 20.89
CA ARG A 137 19.03 8.46 21.57
C ARG A 137 18.80 9.91 21.17
N ARG A 138 18.54 10.18 19.88
CA ARG A 138 18.25 11.53 19.41
C ARG A 138 16.97 12.10 20.02
N LEU A 139 15.90 11.32 20.08
CA LEU A 139 14.65 11.75 20.73
C LEU A 139 14.85 12.02 22.23
N HIS A 140 15.68 11.21 22.90
CA HIS A 140 16.07 11.44 24.29
C HIS A 140 16.84 12.74 24.46
N GLU A 141 17.89 12.97 23.65
CA GLU A 141 18.70 14.20 23.64
C GLU A 141 17.86 15.46 23.40
N LYS A 142 16.80 15.35 22.59
CA LYS A 142 15.85 16.44 22.31
C LYS A 142 14.85 16.70 23.43
N GLY A 143 14.84 15.87 24.48
CA GLY A 143 13.93 15.99 25.62
C GLY A 143 12.47 15.76 25.22
N VAL A 144 12.22 14.89 24.24
CA VAL A 144 10.86 14.53 23.77
C VAL A 144 10.50 13.08 24.10
N LEU A 145 11.38 12.36 24.82
CA LEU A 145 11.03 11.09 25.44
C LEU A 145 10.72 11.30 26.92
N VAL A 146 9.58 10.80 27.35
CA VAL A 146 9.12 10.81 28.74
C VAL A 146 9.11 9.39 29.25
N LYS A 147 9.82 9.16 30.36
CA LYS A 147 9.79 7.90 31.09
C LYS A 147 8.45 7.79 31.83
N ARG A 148 7.68 6.72 31.56
CA ARG A 148 6.43 6.44 32.27
C ARG A 148 6.45 5.02 32.83
N THR A 149 6.01 4.88 34.08
CA THR A 149 5.77 3.59 34.71
C THR A 149 4.34 3.16 34.42
N THR A 150 4.18 2.03 33.72
CA THR A 150 2.86 1.42 33.46
C THR A 150 2.79 0.06 34.14
N ARG A 151 1.60 -0.39 34.51
CA ARG A 151 1.41 -1.77 34.99
C ARG A 151 1.17 -2.70 33.81
N GLN A 152 1.90 -3.80 33.79
CA GLN A 152 1.82 -4.80 32.73
C GLN A 152 1.75 -6.20 33.33
N PHE A 153 1.03 -7.10 32.67
CA PHE A 153 0.92 -8.49 33.09
C PHE A 153 2.28 -9.19 33.02
N TYR A 154 2.58 -9.98 34.05
CA TYR A 154 3.79 -10.77 34.19
C TYR A 154 3.42 -12.22 34.53
N ASP A 155 3.95 -13.15 33.75
CA ASP A 155 3.83 -14.58 34.03
C ASP A 155 4.92 -15.01 35.01
N VAL A 156 4.53 -15.35 36.23
CA VAL A 156 5.45 -15.77 37.28
C VAL A 156 6.17 -17.07 36.94
N LYS A 157 5.49 -17.98 36.24
CA LYS A 157 6.02 -19.31 35.90
C LYS A 157 6.94 -19.27 34.68
N ALA A 158 6.58 -18.50 33.66
CA ALA A 158 7.45 -18.26 32.50
C ALA A 158 8.52 -17.20 32.75
N GLN A 159 8.44 -16.48 33.87
CA GLN A 159 9.35 -15.40 34.26
C GLN A 159 9.49 -14.32 33.17
N THR A 160 8.38 -13.91 32.56
CA THR A 160 8.37 -12.95 31.46
C THR A 160 7.15 -12.05 31.49
N PHE A 161 7.27 -10.86 30.94
CA PHE A 161 6.15 -9.95 30.74
C PHE A 161 5.29 -10.38 29.54
N LEU A 162 3.99 -10.17 29.65
CA LEU A 162 3.00 -10.55 28.65
C LEU A 162 2.47 -9.30 27.94
N ASN A 163 2.24 -9.40 26.64
CA ASN A 163 1.70 -8.33 25.81
C ASN A 163 0.57 -8.80 24.91
N GLY A 164 -0.42 -7.93 24.69
CA GLY A 164 -1.52 -8.13 23.76
C GLY A 164 -2.14 -9.52 23.89
N ARG A 165 -1.99 -10.34 22.84
CA ARG A 165 -2.61 -11.67 22.72
C ARG A 165 -2.06 -12.74 23.68
N GLN A 166 -0.95 -12.47 24.38
CA GLN A 166 -0.37 -13.39 25.36
C GLN A 166 -1.15 -13.43 26.68
N VAL A 167 -2.07 -12.48 26.91
CA VAL A 167 -3.04 -12.53 28.01
C VAL A 167 -4.43 -12.62 27.40
N GLN A 168 -5.27 -13.52 27.92
CA GLN A 168 -6.70 -13.54 27.59
C GLN A 168 -7.53 -13.44 28.84
N GLY A 169 -8.67 -12.77 28.72
CA GLY A 169 -9.68 -12.67 29.76
C GLY A 169 -11.03 -12.31 29.16
N HIS A 170 -11.90 -11.71 29.97
CA HIS A 170 -13.22 -11.24 29.57
C HIS A 170 -13.26 -9.72 29.60
N CYS A 171 -13.96 -9.14 28.63
CA CYS A 171 -14.08 -7.70 28.50
C CYS A 171 -14.82 -7.11 29.72
N PRO A 172 -14.27 -6.09 30.40
CA PRO A 172 -14.93 -5.43 31.52
C PRO A 172 -16.15 -4.60 31.12
N VAL A 173 -16.29 -4.27 29.83
CA VAL A 173 -17.40 -3.46 29.32
C VAL A 173 -18.71 -4.24 29.43
N ARG A 174 -19.54 -3.87 30.41
CA ARG A 174 -20.85 -4.50 30.66
C ARG A 174 -21.75 -4.48 29.41
N GLY A 175 -22.20 -5.66 28.98
CA GLY A 175 -23.02 -5.85 27.79
C GLY A 175 -22.21 -6.13 26.52
N CYS A 176 -20.88 -6.11 26.61
CA CYS A 176 -20.01 -6.58 25.54
C CYS A 176 -20.21 -8.08 25.31
N LYS A 177 -20.40 -8.46 24.05
CA LYS A 177 -20.51 -9.85 23.59
C LYS A 177 -19.21 -10.37 22.99
N SER A 178 -18.11 -9.70 23.30
CA SER A 178 -16.77 -10.13 22.91
C SER A 178 -16.52 -11.53 23.44
N GLU A 179 -16.06 -12.42 22.57
CA GLU A 179 -15.68 -13.77 22.98
C GLU A 179 -14.30 -13.76 23.63
N LYS A 180 -13.45 -12.77 23.30
CA LYS A 180 -12.08 -12.66 23.77
C LYS A 180 -11.68 -11.22 24.07
N ALA A 181 -11.21 -11.00 25.30
CA ALA A 181 -10.46 -9.81 25.67
C ALA A 181 -8.97 -10.15 25.85
N TYR A 182 -8.12 -9.20 25.50
CA TYR A 182 -6.67 -9.24 25.57
C TYR A 182 -6.19 -8.11 26.49
N ALA A 183 -4.92 -8.17 26.92
CA ALA A 183 -4.27 -7.26 27.87
C ALA A 183 -5.03 -5.96 28.18
N ASP A 184 -5.18 -5.07 27.18
CA ASP A 184 -5.78 -3.74 27.24
C ASP A 184 -6.87 -3.49 26.18
N GLU A 185 -7.30 -4.51 25.45
CA GLU A 185 -8.34 -4.39 24.40
C GLU A 185 -9.18 -5.67 24.20
N CYS A 186 -10.43 -5.56 23.74
CA CYS A 186 -11.22 -6.74 23.33
C CYS A 186 -11.36 -6.89 21.82
N ASP A 187 -11.78 -8.08 21.36
CA ASP A 187 -11.95 -8.40 19.92
C ASP A 187 -13.00 -7.55 19.17
N LEU A 188 -13.86 -6.83 19.90
CA LEU A 188 -14.81 -5.84 19.40
C LEU A 188 -14.26 -4.40 19.44
N GLY A 189 -13.00 -4.22 19.86
CA GLY A 189 -12.29 -2.94 19.87
C GLY A 189 -12.55 -2.06 21.10
N HIS A 190 -13.11 -2.57 22.19
CA HIS A 190 -13.14 -1.82 23.44
C HIS A 190 -11.75 -1.80 24.05
N GLN A 191 -11.26 -0.61 24.40
CA GLN A 191 -10.03 -0.42 25.19
C GLN A 191 -10.38 -0.25 26.66
N PHE A 192 -9.52 -0.76 27.54
CA PHE A 192 -9.64 -0.71 29.00
C PHE A 192 -8.25 -0.86 29.64
N ASP A 193 -8.14 -0.50 30.91
CA ASP A 193 -6.86 -0.67 31.60
C ASP A 193 -6.60 -2.15 31.88
N PRO A 194 -5.33 -2.62 31.85
CA PRO A 194 -5.00 -4.03 32.10
C PRO A 194 -5.60 -4.58 33.40
N GLU A 195 -5.76 -3.75 34.44
CA GLU A 195 -6.33 -4.16 35.73
C GLU A 195 -7.81 -4.52 35.66
N GLU A 196 -8.51 -4.00 34.66
CA GLU A 196 -9.93 -4.22 34.46
C GLU A 196 -10.20 -5.54 33.73
N LEU A 197 -9.19 -6.17 33.12
CA LEU A 197 -9.36 -7.42 32.40
C LEU A 197 -9.85 -8.53 33.36
N ILE A 198 -11.04 -9.06 33.11
CA ILE A 198 -11.67 -10.02 34.01
C ILE A 198 -11.10 -11.43 33.76
N ASN A 199 -10.69 -12.11 34.84
CA ASN A 199 -10.09 -13.45 34.80
C ASN A 199 -8.92 -13.54 33.80
N PRO A 200 -7.84 -12.77 33.99
CA PRO A 200 -6.70 -12.81 33.09
C PRO A 200 -6.00 -14.18 33.21
N VAL A 201 -5.68 -14.76 32.06
CA VAL A 201 -4.97 -16.04 31.92
C VAL A 201 -3.83 -15.86 30.95
N SER A 202 -2.63 -16.23 31.41
CA SER A 202 -1.45 -16.30 30.55
C SER A 202 -1.64 -17.37 29.48
N GLN A 203 -1.46 -16.99 28.22
CA GLN A 203 -1.46 -17.95 27.12
C GLN A 203 -0.18 -18.79 27.07
N LEU A 204 0.89 -18.37 27.76
CA LEU A 204 2.15 -19.11 27.80
C LEU A 204 2.10 -20.30 28.77
N THR A 205 1.50 -20.13 29.95
CA THR A 205 1.55 -21.14 31.02
C THR A 205 0.19 -21.59 31.54
N GLY A 206 -0.89 -20.91 31.16
CA GLY A 206 -2.25 -21.14 31.66
C GLY A 206 -2.51 -20.62 33.07
N THR A 207 -1.54 -19.94 33.72
CA THR A 207 -1.74 -19.38 35.07
C THR A 207 -2.29 -17.95 35.04
N THR A 208 -2.88 -17.50 36.14
CA THR A 208 -3.23 -16.08 36.32
C THR A 208 -1.96 -15.24 36.43
N PRO A 209 -1.73 -14.25 35.53
CA PRO A 209 -0.58 -13.37 35.59
C PRO A 209 -0.74 -12.28 36.66
N GLU A 210 0.38 -11.75 37.16
CA GLU A 210 0.41 -10.62 38.09
C GLU A 210 0.63 -9.30 37.35
N LEU A 211 0.10 -8.19 37.86
CA LEU A 211 0.45 -6.86 37.34
C LEU A 211 1.72 -6.37 38.03
N ARG A 212 2.73 -5.99 37.24
CA ARG A 212 3.98 -5.41 37.73
C ARG A 212 4.24 -4.05 37.09
N PRO A 213 4.80 -3.09 37.83
CA PRO A 213 5.25 -1.83 37.25
C PRO A 213 6.41 -2.09 36.29
N VAL A 214 6.37 -1.45 35.13
CA VAL A 214 7.46 -1.43 34.17
C VAL A 214 7.64 -0.01 33.64
N ASP A 215 8.89 0.43 33.62
CA ASP A 215 9.27 1.70 33.03
C ASP A 215 9.44 1.54 31.51
N ASN A 216 8.76 2.38 30.74
CA ASN A 216 8.94 2.47 29.29
C ASN A 216 9.10 3.93 28.87
N TRP A 217 9.73 4.13 27.73
CA TRP A 217 9.86 5.43 27.09
C TRP A 217 8.69 5.68 26.15
N TYR A 218 8.10 6.87 26.30
CA TYR A 218 7.03 7.37 25.46
C TYR A 218 7.50 8.63 24.75
N PHE A 219 7.21 8.75 23.46
CA PHE A 219 7.37 9.98 22.71
C PHE A 219 6.26 10.96 23.07
N ASP A 220 6.63 12.18 23.42
CA ASP A 220 5.73 13.28 23.75
C ASP A 220 5.03 13.84 22.51
N LEU A 221 4.19 13.00 21.88
CA LEU A 221 3.42 13.33 20.70
C LEU A 221 2.51 14.57 20.88
N PRO A 222 1.84 14.79 22.03
CA PRO A 222 1.01 15.98 22.25
C PRO A 222 1.75 17.30 22.05
N ARG A 223 3.06 17.35 22.32
CA ARG A 223 3.90 18.54 22.10
C ARG A 223 3.94 19.00 20.63
N PHE A 224 3.61 18.12 19.70
CA PHE A 224 3.65 18.39 18.24
C PHE A 224 2.28 18.73 17.65
N HIS A 225 1.27 18.99 18.48
CA HIS A 225 -0.08 19.31 18.02
C HIS A 225 -0.12 20.42 16.96
N GLN A 226 0.48 21.59 17.23
CA GLN A 226 0.49 22.70 16.28
C GLN A 226 1.22 22.36 14.97
N VAL A 227 2.33 21.62 15.04
CA VAL A 227 3.08 21.19 13.85
C VAL A 227 2.21 20.31 12.96
N LEU A 228 1.42 19.42 13.56
CA LEU A 228 0.52 18.55 12.83
C LEU A 228 -0.67 19.33 12.23
N ASP A 229 -1.21 20.31 12.95
CA ASP A 229 -2.28 21.18 12.42
C ASP A 229 -1.78 21.99 11.21
N ASP A 230 -0.58 22.58 11.30
CA ASP A 230 0.03 23.32 10.19
C ASP A 230 0.27 22.39 8.98
N LEU A 231 0.76 21.16 9.22
CA LEU A 231 0.94 20.16 8.17
C LEU A 231 -0.39 19.75 7.52
N MET A 232 -1.48 19.67 8.30
CA MET A 232 -2.80 19.37 7.72
C MET A 232 -3.29 20.51 6.83
N ASP A 233 -3.01 21.78 7.17
CA ASP A 233 -3.33 22.93 6.33
C ASP A 233 -2.53 22.90 5.02
N GLU A 234 -1.26 22.51 5.07
CA GLU A 234 -0.44 22.27 3.88
C GLU A 234 -1.00 21.14 3.01
N TRP A 235 -1.36 20.01 3.62
CA TRP A 235 -1.92 18.85 2.92
C TRP A 235 -3.33 19.09 2.37
N ASP A 236 -4.16 19.90 3.02
CA ASP A 236 -5.47 20.28 2.50
C ASP A 236 -5.34 21.10 1.18
N ALA A 237 -4.19 21.76 0.96
CA ALA A 237 -3.88 22.48 -0.27
C ALA A 237 -3.12 21.64 -1.32
N ASP A 238 -2.59 20.47 -0.95
CA ASP A 238 -1.83 19.60 -1.85
C ASP A 238 -2.77 18.64 -2.60
N PRO A 239 -2.92 18.76 -3.93
CA PRO A 239 -3.78 17.86 -4.71
C PRO A 239 -3.33 16.39 -4.72
N GLN A 240 -2.10 16.11 -4.27
CA GLN A 240 -1.56 14.77 -4.15
C GLN A 240 -1.98 14.08 -2.83
N VAL A 241 -2.47 14.83 -1.83
CA VAL A 241 -2.91 14.28 -0.56
C VAL A 241 -4.43 14.09 -0.56
N ARG A 242 -4.87 12.87 -0.28
CA ARG A 242 -6.29 12.52 -0.31
C ARG A 242 -7.00 13.07 0.92
N VAL A 243 -8.21 13.60 0.73
CA VAL A 243 -9.05 14.20 1.80
C VAL A 243 -9.29 13.26 3.00
N ILE A 244 -9.31 11.94 2.80
CA ILE A 244 -9.43 10.99 3.91
C ILE A 244 -8.27 11.10 4.90
N VAL A 245 -7.06 11.43 4.42
CA VAL A 245 -5.87 11.57 5.28
C VAL A 245 -6.07 12.71 6.26
N THR A 246 -6.29 13.94 5.78
CA THR A 246 -6.40 15.12 6.65
C THR A 246 -7.62 15.02 7.56
N LYS A 247 -8.75 14.52 7.04
CA LYS A 247 -9.94 14.25 7.87
C LYS A 247 -9.65 13.28 9.01
N THR A 248 -8.99 12.15 8.74
CA THR A 248 -8.69 11.14 9.77
C THR A 248 -7.62 11.61 10.76
N VAL A 249 -6.63 12.39 10.31
CA VAL A 249 -5.63 12.99 11.21
C VAL A 249 -6.28 13.97 12.18
N ARG A 250 -7.13 14.89 11.70
CA ARG A 250 -7.80 15.89 12.55
C ARG A 250 -8.72 15.28 13.60
N GLU A 251 -9.25 14.07 13.38
CA GLU A 251 -9.95 13.32 14.44
C GLU A 251 -9.04 13.04 15.65
N SER A 252 -7.74 12.87 15.43
CA SER A 252 -6.74 12.63 16.49
C SER A 252 -6.22 13.92 17.12
N LEU A 253 -6.36 15.06 16.44
CA LEU A 253 -5.97 16.39 16.93
C LEU A 253 -7.07 17.10 17.73
N ALA A 254 -8.23 16.45 17.91
CA ALA A 254 -9.35 17.02 18.64
C ALA A 254 -9.02 17.25 20.14
N ASP A 255 -9.74 18.20 20.74
CA ASP A 255 -9.61 18.54 22.15
C ASP A 255 -9.83 17.30 23.06
N PRO A 256 -9.14 17.23 24.21
CA PRO A 256 -9.38 16.20 25.21
C PRO A 256 -10.79 16.31 25.81
N VAL A 257 -11.69 15.39 25.43
CA VAL A 257 -13.11 15.40 25.85
C VAL A 257 -13.53 14.05 26.44
N ILE A 258 -14.39 14.10 27.46
CA ILE A 258 -15.13 12.96 28.02
C ILE A 258 -16.62 13.12 27.71
N TYR A 259 -17.25 12.05 27.22
CA TYR A 259 -18.69 11.97 26.95
C TYR A 259 -19.38 11.12 28.00
N ILE A 260 -20.35 11.70 28.71
CA ILE A 260 -21.06 11.08 29.82
C ILE A 260 -22.54 11.02 29.49
N GLN A 261 -23.17 9.84 29.63
CA GLN A 261 -24.61 9.73 29.39
C GLN A 261 -25.39 10.58 30.39
N SER A 262 -26.43 11.29 29.94
CA SER A 262 -27.22 12.20 30.78
C SER A 262 -27.84 11.52 32.01
N LYS A 263 -28.04 10.20 31.97
CA LYS A 263 -28.50 9.41 33.12
C LYS A 263 -27.51 9.33 34.28
N PHE A 264 -26.23 9.66 34.05
CA PHE A 264 -25.19 9.73 35.06
C PHE A 264 -24.94 11.17 35.54
N ARG A 265 -25.83 12.11 35.21
CA ARG A 265 -25.65 13.53 35.58
C ARG A 265 -25.52 13.73 37.09
N ASP A 266 -26.43 13.19 37.88
CA ASP A 266 -26.37 13.33 39.34
C ASP A 266 -25.08 12.74 39.94
N GLN A 267 -24.55 11.67 39.34
CA GLN A 267 -23.29 11.04 39.76
C GLN A 267 -22.08 11.89 39.37
N PHE A 268 -22.11 12.51 38.19
CA PHE A 268 -21.10 13.47 37.76
C PHE A 268 -21.11 14.71 38.65
N ASP A 269 -22.27 15.33 38.90
CA ASP A 269 -22.40 16.52 39.73
C ASP A 269 -21.87 16.29 41.16
N ALA A 270 -22.06 15.08 41.69
CA ALA A 270 -21.56 14.69 43.02
C ALA A 270 -20.02 14.69 43.12
N VAL A 271 -19.30 14.62 41.98
CA VAL A 271 -17.83 14.53 41.94
C VAL A 271 -17.17 15.60 41.08
N GLU A 272 -17.96 16.45 40.41
CA GLU A 272 -17.49 17.51 39.50
C GLU A 272 -16.47 18.44 40.17
N SER A 273 -16.70 18.80 41.44
CA SER A 273 -15.79 19.64 42.23
C SER A 273 -14.40 19.05 42.47
N LYS A 274 -14.21 17.74 42.22
CA LYS A 274 -12.93 17.03 42.33
C LYS A 274 -12.20 16.93 40.99
N LEU A 275 -12.85 17.30 39.89
CA LEU A 275 -12.25 17.24 38.56
C LEU A 275 -11.32 18.46 38.35
N PRO A 276 -10.28 18.32 37.51
CA PRO A 276 -9.49 19.45 37.02
C PRO A 276 -10.34 20.52 36.33
N GLN A 277 -9.76 21.66 35.99
CA GLN A 277 -10.50 22.71 35.27
C GLN A 277 -11.08 22.16 33.96
N HIS A 278 -12.39 22.35 33.78
CA HIS A 278 -13.11 21.78 32.65
C HIS A 278 -14.26 22.67 32.21
N THR A 279 -14.84 22.32 31.06
CA THR A 279 -16.08 22.93 30.54
C THR A 279 -17.12 21.85 30.32
N VAL A 280 -18.35 22.10 30.78
CA VAL A 280 -19.48 21.19 30.53
C VAL A 280 -20.32 21.75 29.40
N ARG A 281 -20.58 20.93 28.38
CA ARG A 281 -21.55 21.22 27.32
C ARG A 281 -22.70 20.23 27.42
N GLU A 282 -23.88 20.77 27.69
CA GLU A 282 -25.11 20.00 27.87
C GLU A 282 -25.52 19.26 26.59
N ALA A 283 -26.22 18.14 26.77
CA ALA A 283 -26.73 17.36 25.66
C ALA A 283 -27.76 18.17 24.85
N GLU A 284 -27.55 18.30 23.54
CA GLU A 284 -28.51 18.93 22.65
C GLU A 284 -29.71 18.01 22.35
N LYS A 285 -30.77 18.57 21.75
CA LYS A 285 -32.00 17.83 21.44
C LYS A 285 -31.69 16.58 20.57
N GLY A 286 -31.89 15.39 21.15
CA GLY A 286 -31.66 14.10 20.50
C GLY A 286 -30.34 13.42 20.87
N GLN A 287 -29.45 14.10 21.60
CA GLN A 287 -28.25 13.49 22.17
C GLN A 287 -28.56 12.87 23.54
N THR A 288 -27.87 11.78 23.88
CA THR A 288 -28.05 11.05 25.15
C THR A 288 -26.89 11.25 26.11
N SER A 289 -25.90 12.08 25.73
CA SER A 289 -24.69 12.33 26.49
C SER A 289 -24.36 13.82 26.46
N PHE A 290 -23.91 14.34 27.60
CA PHE A 290 -23.25 15.65 27.68
C PHE A 290 -21.73 15.44 27.59
N SER A 291 -20.99 16.51 27.34
CA SER A 291 -19.53 16.45 27.18
C SER A 291 -18.81 17.33 28.20
N VAL A 292 -17.64 16.86 28.63
CA VAL A 292 -16.74 17.53 29.56
C VAL A 292 -15.40 17.70 28.86
N GLY A 293 -15.06 18.94 28.51
CA GLY A 293 -13.83 19.29 27.81
C GLY A 293 -12.74 19.79 28.77
N PHE A 294 -11.50 19.39 28.52
CA PHE A 294 -10.33 19.69 29.33
C PHE A 294 -9.29 20.47 28.52
N ALA A 295 -8.41 21.19 29.22
CA ALA A 295 -7.35 21.98 28.57
C ALA A 295 -6.23 21.12 27.96
N ASN A 296 -5.96 19.96 28.55
CA ASN A 296 -4.92 19.02 28.12
C ASN A 296 -5.34 17.58 28.44
N TRP A 297 -4.58 16.61 27.93
CA TRP A 297 -4.93 15.20 28.06
C TRP A 297 -4.66 14.66 29.48
N GLU A 298 -3.71 15.25 30.22
CA GLU A 298 -3.39 14.90 31.61
C GLU A 298 -4.55 15.23 32.56
N ASP A 299 -5.16 16.40 32.39
CA ASP A 299 -6.35 16.83 33.13
C ASP A 299 -7.54 15.91 32.82
N ARG A 300 -7.72 15.56 31.53
CA ARG A 300 -8.73 14.59 31.12
C ARG A 300 -8.48 13.23 31.77
N ASP A 301 -7.24 12.74 31.76
CA ASP A 301 -6.91 11.42 32.32
C ASP A 301 -7.02 11.40 33.86
N SER A 302 -6.64 12.48 34.54
CA SER A 302 -6.88 12.64 35.98
C SER A 302 -8.38 12.64 36.29
N ALA A 303 -9.20 13.25 35.44
CA ALA A 303 -10.66 13.22 35.57
C ALA A 303 -11.23 11.80 35.39
N ARG A 304 -10.66 10.99 34.49
CA ARG A 304 -11.09 9.60 34.26
C ARG A 304 -11.01 8.78 35.54
N GLU A 305 -9.89 8.85 36.26
CA GLU A 305 -9.69 8.12 37.52
C GLU A 305 -10.75 8.48 38.57
N VAL A 306 -11.08 9.78 38.70
CA VAL A 306 -12.10 10.27 39.63
C VAL A 306 -13.49 9.78 39.23
N LEU A 307 -13.81 9.80 37.93
CA LEU A 307 -15.11 9.38 37.42
C LEU A 307 -15.30 7.85 37.53
N GLU A 308 -14.29 7.07 37.17
CA GLU A 308 -14.27 5.60 37.26
C GLU A 308 -14.44 5.14 38.71
N SER A 309 -13.65 5.69 39.63
CA SER A 309 -13.74 5.38 41.07
C SER A 309 -15.09 5.73 41.68
N SER A 310 -15.84 6.62 41.04
CA SER A 310 -17.19 7.05 41.46
C SER A 310 -18.32 6.33 40.72
N GLY A 311 -17.98 5.35 39.87
CA GLY A 311 -18.95 4.55 39.11
C GLY A 311 -19.61 5.28 37.95
N VAL A 312 -19.12 6.46 37.56
CA VAL A 312 -19.60 7.21 36.40
C VAL A 312 -19.07 6.54 35.14
N ARG A 313 -19.97 6.13 34.24
CA ARG A 313 -19.55 5.58 32.95
C ARG A 313 -19.46 6.66 31.90
N PHE A 314 -18.36 6.63 31.16
CA PHE A 314 -18.09 7.58 30.10
C PHE A 314 -17.43 6.91 28.89
N ARG A 315 -17.25 7.72 27.84
CA ARG A 315 -16.37 7.42 26.71
C ARG A 315 -15.42 8.60 26.53
N THR A 316 -14.19 8.35 26.12
CA THR A 316 -13.24 9.41 25.77
C THR A 316 -13.32 9.73 24.28
N GLY A 317 -13.17 11.01 23.94
CA GLY A 317 -12.87 11.43 22.60
C GLY A 317 -11.44 11.06 22.20
N LYS A 318 -11.19 10.99 20.90
CA LYS A 318 -9.83 10.92 20.36
C LYS A 318 -9.10 12.23 20.66
N THR A 319 -7.83 12.13 21.03
CA THR A 319 -6.90 13.25 21.19
C THR A 319 -5.47 12.68 21.16
N LEU A 320 -4.46 13.53 21.00
CA LEU A 320 -3.07 13.09 21.04
C LEU A 320 -2.70 12.62 22.45
N LEU A 321 -1.98 11.50 22.52
CA LEU A 321 -1.43 10.96 23.76
C LEU A 321 0.04 10.61 23.55
N PRO A 322 0.86 10.58 24.61
CA PRO A 322 2.23 10.11 24.52
C PRO A 322 2.27 8.72 23.88
N PHE A 323 3.11 8.56 22.87
CA PHE A 323 3.17 7.36 22.04
C PHE A 323 4.26 6.41 22.55
N ARG A 324 3.93 5.16 22.85
CA ARG A 324 4.90 4.19 23.40
C ARG A 324 6.01 3.88 22.40
N ILE A 325 7.27 4.11 22.77
CA ILE A 325 8.46 3.82 21.94
C ILE A 325 9.09 2.49 22.34
N THR A 326 9.23 2.23 23.64
CA THR A 326 9.86 1.00 24.13
C THR A 326 8.87 0.06 24.81
N GLY A 327 9.25 -1.21 24.84
CA GLY A 327 8.61 -2.32 25.51
C GLY A 327 9.65 -3.22 26.16
N ASN A 328 9.23 -4.41 26.51
CA ASN A 328 9.98 -5.39 27.28
C ASN A 328 9.70 -6.82 26.74
N ILE A 329 9.63 -6.95 25.41
CA ILE A 329 9.37 -8.23 24.76
C ILE A 329 10.70 -8.92 24.41
N GLU A 330 10.74 -10.25 24.54
CA GLU A 330 11.94 -11.03 24.25
C GLU A 330 12.34 -10.98 22.76
N TRP A 331 11.36 -10.90 21.86
CA TRP A 331 11.56 -10.80 20.41
C TRP A 331 11.28 -9.38 19.91
N GLY A 332 12.32 -8.56 19.87
CA GLY A 332 12.27 -7.15 19.46
C GLY A 332 13.65 -6.63 19.08
N VAL A 333 13.69 -5.41 18.52
CA VAL A 333 14.95 -4.66 18.38
C VAL A 333 15.36 -4.18 19.77
N ALA A 334 16.63 -4.35 20.17
CA ALA A 334 17.09 -3.81 21.45
C ALA A 334 16.99 -2.27 21.45
N ALA A 335 16.39 -1.71 22.50
CA ALA A 335 16.40 -0.26 22.74
C ALA A 335 17.69 0.13 23.47
N PRO A 336 18.16 1.38 23.31
CA PRO A 336 19.31 1.87 24.06
C PRO A 336 19.01 1.96 25.56
N ASP A 337 20.01 1.64 26.38
CA ASP A 337 19.97 1.93 27.82
C ASP A 337 19.98 3.44 28.06
N LEU A 338 18.94 3.95 28.73
CA LEU A 338 18.73 5.36 29.04
C LEU A 338 18.27 5.51 30.50
N GLU A 339 18.85 6.44 31.25
CA GLU A 339 18.40 6.81 32.61
C GLU A 339 18.07 5.62 33.54
N GLY A 340 18.90 4.58 33.53
CA GLY A 340 18.75 3.39 34.37
C GLY A 340 17.64 2.42 33.94
N THR A 341 17.04 2.60 32.76
CA THR A 341 16.25 1.55 32.11
C THR A 341 17.16 0.64 31.30
N HIS A 342 17.01 -0.67 31.47
CA HIS A 342 17.80 -1.71 30.81
C HIS A 342 16.88 -2.77 30.22
N ASP A 343 17.41 -3.58 29.30
CA ASP A 343 16.75 -4.75 28.70
C ASP A 343 15.39 -4.43 28.03
N LEU A 344 15.23 -3.18 27.58
CA LEU A 344 14.05 -2.75 26.83
C LEU A 344 14.23 -3.09 25.35
N THR A 345 13.12 -3.35 24.68
CA THR A 345 13.06 -3.48 23.22
C THR A 345 12.25 -2.35 22.62
N VAL A 346 12.50 -2.02 21.36
CA VAL A 346 11.64 -1.09 20.62
C VAL A 346 10.29 -1.76 20.36
N TRP A 347 9.21 -1.01 20.57
CA TRP A 347 7.86 -1.48 20.26
C TRP A 347 7.69 -1.59 18.74
N CYS A 348 6.99 -2.62 18.26
CA CYS A 348 6.91 -2.95 16.82
C CYS A 348 6.28 -1.82 15.98
N TRP A 349 5.28 -1.12 16.53
CA TRP A 349 4.63 -0.01 15.82
C TRP A 349 5.60 1.14 15.49
N PRO A 350 6.35 1.72 16.46
CA PRO A 350 7.37 2.73 16.15
C PRO A 350 8.43 2.27 15.15
N GLU A 351 9.04 1.09 15.35
CA GLU A 351 10.18 0.70 14.51
C GLU A 351 9.82 0.58 13.03
N SER A 352 8.60 0.11 12.75
CA SER A 352 8.08 0.01 11.39
C SER A 352 8.03 1.36 10.65
N LEU A 353 7.94 2.49 11.37
CA LEU A 353 7.86 3.83 10.77
C LEU A 353 9.19 4.28 10.15
N TRP A 354 10.32 3.85 10.70
CA TRP A 354 11.66 4.18 10.17
C TRP A 354 12.35 3.00 9.49
N ALA A 355 11.73 1.81 9.51
CA ALA A 355 12.22 0.66 8.76
C ALA A 355 12.47 0.95 7.26
N PRO A 356 11.62 1.71 6.54
CA PRO A 356 11.90 2.06 5.14
C PRO A 356 13.25 2.78 4.92
N ILE A 357 13.70 3.60 5.87
CA ILE A 357 15.03 4.23 5.82
C ILE A 357 16.12 3.16 5.93
N SER A 358 15.99 2.23 6.87
CA SER A 358 16.96 1.12 7.01
C SER A 358 16.97 0.19 5.80
N PHE A 359 15.84 -0.02 5.14
CA PHE A 359 15.76 -0.80 3.90
C PHE A 359 16.40 -0.07 2.72
N THR A 360 16.22 1.26 2.66
CA THR A 360 16.94 2.11 1.69
C THR A 360 18.46 1.97 1.90
N GLN A 361 18.95 2.12 3.13
CA GLN A 361 20.37 1.92 3.46
C GLN A 361 20.88 0.54 3.03
N THR A 362 20.06 -0.49 3.25
CA THR A 362 20.40 -1.88 2.88
C THR A 362 20.51 -2.06 1.37
N ALA A 363 19.57 -1.50 0.59
CA ALA A 363 19.61 -1.56 -0.86
C ALA A 363 20.82 -0.82 -1.45
N LEU A 364 21.11 0.38 -0.94
CA LEU A 364 22.26 1.19 -1.38
C LEU A 364 23.59 0.48 -1.06
N ASP A 365 23.72 -0.09 0.15
CA ASP A 365 24.92 -0.86 0.53
C ASP A 365 25.10 -2.13 -0.33
N ALA A 366 23.99 -2.83 -0.64
CA ALA A 366 24.02 -4.00 -1.50
C ALA A 366 24.47 -3.67 -2.94
N ASP A 367 24.01 -2.55 -3.50
CA ASP A 367 24.45 -2.05 -4.82
C ASP A 367 25.93 -1.64 -4.79
N ALA A 368 26.34 -0.87 -3.78
CA ALA A 368 27.73 -0.44 -3.62
C ALA A 368 28.71 -1.63 -3.56
N LYS A 369 28.33 -2.70 -2.86
CA LYS A 369 29.10 -3.96 -2.79
C LYS A 369 29.19 -4.71 -4.12
N GLN A 370 28.28 -4.46 -5.06
CA GLN A 370 28.24 -5.06 -6.39
C GLN A 370 28.89 -4.20 -7.48
N GLY A 371 29.52 -3.08 -7.11
CA GLY A 371 30.18 -2.14 -8.03
C GLY A 371 29.40 -0.86 -8.28
N GLY A 372 28.20 -0.73 -7.70
CA GLY A 372 27.35 0.45 -7.78
C GLY A 372 26.72 0.67 -9.16
N GLY A 373 26.01 1.79 -9.28
CA GLY A 373 25.46 2.28 -10.55
C GLY A 373 23.98 1.94 -10.77
N ARG A 374 23.36 1.13 -9.90
CA ARG A 374 21.90 1.01 -9.89
C ARG A 374 21.25 2.31 -9.45
N TYR A 375 21.83 3.01 -8.47
CA TYR A 375 21.27 4.23 -7.89
C TYR A 375 22.08 5.48 -8.24
N SER A 376 21.42 6.63 -8.34
CA SER A 376 22.08 7.90 -8.66
C SER A 376 22.95 8.47 -7.53
N THR A 377 22.85 7.90 -6.32
CA THR A 377 23.65 8.22 -5.14
C THR A 377 23.57 7.07 -4.14
N ASP A 378 24.65 6.84 -3.38
CA ASP A 378 24.79 5.83 -2.33
C ASP A 378 24.51 6.37 -0.92
N ASP A 379 24.33 7.68 -0.77
CA ASP A 379 23.93 8.29 0.51
C ASP A 379 22.41 8.29 0.66
N TRP A 380 21.90 7.53 1.64
CA TRP A 380 20.47 7.50 1.94
C TRP A 380 19.89 8.89 2.27
N ARG A 381 20.70 9.84 2.76
CA ARG A 381 20.23 11.21 3.04
C ARG A 381 19.87 11.98 1.79
N ASP A 382 20.49 11.71 0.66
CA ASP A 382 20.08 12.34 -0.61
C ASP A 382 18.67 11.93 -1.04
N TRP A 383 18.21 10.76 -0.60
CA TRP A 383 16.89 10.23 -0.88
C TRP A 383 15.82 10.73 0.11
N TRP A 384 16.17 10.82 1.40
CA TRP A 384 15.22 11.13 2.48
C TRP A 384 15.24 12.58 2.97
N CYS A 385 16.32 13.33 2.71
CA CYS A 385 16.52 14.68 3.24
C CYS A 385 16.64 15.77 2.16
N SER A 386 16.96 15.42 0.91
CA SER A 386 17.15 16.41 -0.14
C SER A 386 15.83 17.04 -0.61
N LYS A 387 15.85 18.35 -0.88
CA LYS A 387 14.69 19.10 -1.41
C LYS A 387 14.27 18.67 -2.83
N ASP A 388 15.16 18.02 -3.58
CA ASP A 388 14.87 17.49 -4.91
C ASP A 388 14.45 16.02 -4.90
N ALA A 389 14.32 15.43 -3.70
CA ALA A 389 13.76 14.10 -3.49
C ALA A 389 12.36 14.18 -2.87
N LYS A 390 11.53 13.18 -3.15
CA LYS A 390 10.22 13.00 -2.49
C LYS A 390 10.03 11.56 -2.05
N VAL A 391 9.33 11.39 -0.94
CA VAL A 391 8.93 10.08 -0.40
C VAL A 391 7.42 9.91 -0.57
N TYR A 392 7.01 8.80 -1.17
CA TYR A 392 5.61 8.46 -1.43
C TYR A 392 5.25 7.20 -0.65
N GLN A 393 4.35 7.35 0.33
CA GLN A 393 4.05 6.32 1.32
C GLN A 393 2.71 5.65 1.02
N PHE A 394 2.73 4.49 0.34
CA PHE A 394 1.51 3.75 0.01
C PHE A 394 1.05 2.90 1.19
N ILE A 395 -0.16 3.20 1.68
CA ILE A 395 -0.73 2.56 2.87
C ILE A 395 -2.22 2.26 2.69
N GLY A 396 -2.73 1.31 3.47
CA GLY A 396 -4.18 1.21 3.70
C GLY A 396 -4.65 2.28 4.70
N GLN A 397 -5.89 2.73 4.57
CA GLN A 397 -6.48 3.76 5.45
C GLN A 397 -6.38 3.48 6.96
N ASP A 398 -6.28 2.20 7.37
CA ASP A 398 -6.17 1.83 8.78
C ASP A 398 -4.81 2.24 9.40
N ASN A 399 -3.82 2.58 8.55
CA ASN A 399 -2.48 3.00 8.97
C ASN A 399 -2.30 4.54 9.02
N ILE A 400 -3.33 5.33 8.72
CA ILE A 400 -3.22 6.81 8.68
C ILE A 400 -2.71 7.38 10.01
N TYR A 401 -3.17 6.86 11.16
CA TYR A 401 -2.70 7.35 12.46
C TYR A 401 -1.16 7.23 12.59
N PHE A 402 -0.59 6.09 12.22
CA PHE A 402 0.84 5.83 12.40
C PHE A 402 1.69 6.67 11.44
N TYR A 403 1.35 6.70 10.15
CA TYR A 403 2.17 7.36 9.12
C TYR A 403 1.83 8.84 8.91
N CYS A 404 0.69 9.31 9.42
CA CYS A 404 0.23 10.69 9.18
C CYS A 404 0.02 11.50 10.46
N VAL A 405 0.21 10.89 11.64
CA VAL A 405 0.22 11.59 12.94
C VAL A 405 1.56 11.34 13.65
N VAL A 406 1.90 10.08 13.89
CA VAL A 406 3.10 9.74 14.67
C VAL A 406 4.38 10.01 13.88
N GLN A 407 4.47 9.51 12.65
CA GLN A 407 5.67 9.64 11.82
C GLN A 407 6.03 11.11 11.51
N PRO A 408 5.10 12.01 11.11
CA PRO A 408 5.45 13.41 10.86
C PRO A 408 6.00 14.11 12.10
N ALA A 409 5.41 13.86 13.27
CA ALA A 409 5.90 14.39 14.54
C ALA A 409 7.27 13.83 14.91
N LEU A 410 7.53 12.54 14.65
CA LEU A 410 8.88 11.97 14.81
C LEU A 410 9.88 12.65 13.89
N TRP A 411 9.53 12.92 12.63
CA TRP A 411 10.47 13.50 11.65
C TRP A 411 10.86 14.91 12.07
N GLU A 412 9.89 15.70 12.52
CA GLU A 412 10.10 17.02 13.10
C GLU A 412 10.99 16.94 14.35
N ALA A 413 10.68 16.02 15.28
CA ALA A 413 11.41 15.86 16.53
C ALA A 413 12.90 15.53 16.33
N LEU A 414 13.21 14.75 15.29
CA LEU A 414 14.59 14.32 15.01
C LEU A 414 15.49 15.47 14.58
N ASP A 415 14.92 16.48 13.90
CA ASP A 415 15.68 17.62 13.36
C ASP A 415 16.87 17.11 12.51
N TRP A 416 16.57 16.16 11.62
CA TRP A 416 17.52 15.52 10.70
C TRP A 416 17.40 16.04 9.27
N GLY A 417 16.52 17.02 9.04
CA GLY A 417 16.19 17.52 7.71
C GLY A 417 15.44 16.51 6.85
N LEU A 418 14.70 15.57 7.46
CA LEU A 418 13.85 14.63 6.73
C LEU A 418 12.74 15.39 6.01
N THR A 419 12.46 14.99 4.77
CA THR A 419 11.30 15.49 4.04
C THR A 419 10.06 14.76 4.54
N GLN A 420 8.95 15.47 4.73
CA GLN A 420 7.67 14.83 5.05
C GLN A 420 7.18 13.97 3.89
N ASP A 421 6.75 12.77 4.21
CA ASP A 421 6.21 11.80 3.25
C ASP A 421 4.91 12.32 2.64
N ILE A 422 4.64 11.97 1.37
CA ILE A 422 3.35 12.17 0.72
C ILE A 422 2.53 10.88 0.91
N PRO A 423 1.51 10.86 1.80
CA PRO A 423 0.74 9.66 2.09
C PRO A 423 -0.23 9.33 0.95
N VAL A 424 -0.12 8.13 0.40
CA VAL A 424 -1.05 7.59 -0.60
C VAL A 424 -1.92 6.53 0.07
N ALA A 425 -2.96 6.98 0.77
CA ALA A 425 -3.84 6.13 1.57
C ALA A 425 -5.00 5.55 0.75
N ASN A 426 -5.00 4.24 0.52
CA ASN A 426 -6.05 3.51 -0.19
C ASN A 426 -7.17 3.04 0.75
N TYR A 427 -8.41 3.13 0.27
CA TYR A 427 -9.57 2.52 0.91
C TYR A 427 -9.51 0.98 0.87
N HIS A 428 -10.26 0.35 1.77
CA HIS A 428 -10.34 -1.12 1.84
C HIS A 428 -10.90 -1.75 0.57
N ILE A 429 -10.31 -2.87 0.17
CA ILE A 429 -10.95 -3.80 -0.76
C ILE A 429 -11.83 -4.75 0.04
N LEU A 430 -13.13 -4.74 -0.24
CA LEU A 430 -14.09 -5.68 0.35
C LEU A 430 -14.02 -7.02 -0.37
N PHE A 431 -14.27 -8.12 0.33
CA PHE A 431 -14.44 -9.43 -0.29
C PHE A 431 -15.92 -9.79 -0.30
N MET A 432 -16.50 -10.01 -1.48
CA MET A 432 -17.93 -10.35 -1.62
C MET A 432 -18.85 -9.35 -0.87
N ASN A 433 -18.59 -8.04 -1.05
CA ASN A 433 -19.27 -6.91 -0.41
C ASN A 433 -19.19 -6.86 1.13
N LYS A 434 -18.24 -7.58 1.74
CA LYS A 434 -18.02 -7.57 3.19
C LYS A 434 -16.56 -7.27 3.51
N LYS A 435 -16.30 -6.67 4.67
CA LYS A 435 -14.92 -6.53 5.16
C LYS A 435 -14.33 -7.93 5.31
N ALA A 436 -13.17 -8.17 4.68
CA ALA A 436 -12.48 -9.44 4.78
C ALA A 436 -12.16 -9.73 6.25
N SER A 437 -12.47 -10.95 6.70
CA SER A 437 -12.20 -11.38 8.07
C SER A 437 -11.59 -12.77 8.08
N SER A 438 -10.45 -12.93 8.75
CA SER A 438 -9.81 -14.23 8.94
C SER A 438 -10.62 -15.17 9.84
N SER A 439 -11.56 -14.64 10.65
CA SER A 439 -12.48 -15.43 11.47
C SER A 439 -13.85 -15.63 10.83
N GLY A 440 -14.10 -15.04 9.64
CA GLY A 440 -15.36 -15.17 8.92
C GLY A 440 -15.55 -16.57 8.33
N ALA A 441 -16.82 -16.97 8.14
CA ALA A 441 -17.18 -18.22 7.47
C ALA A 441 -16.70 -18.27 6.01
N ILE A 442 -16.64 -17.11 5.35
CA ILE A 442 -16.07 -16.96 4.01
C ILE A 442 -14.67 -16.37 4.18
N LYS A 443 -13.65 -17.22 3.99
CA LYS A 443 -12.25 -16.78 4.10
C LYS A 443 -11.84 -15.98 2.87
N PRO A 444 -11.15 -14.84 3.06
CA PRO A 444 -10.55 -14.11 1.94
C PRO A 444 -9.49 -14.99 1.25
N PRO A 445 -9.40 -14.98 -0.08
CA PRO A 445 -8.39 -15.75 -0.79
C PRO A 445 -6.99 -15.19 -0.54
N MET A 446 -6.04 -16.09 -0.43
CA MET A 446 -4.62 -15.75 -0.42
C MET A 446 -4.22 -15.29 -1.81
N ALA A 447 -3.20 -14.43 -1.88
CA ALA A 447 -2.72 -13.86 -3.13
C ALA A 447 -2.30 -14.94 -4.13
N ALA A 448 -1.60 -15.98 -3.66
CA ALA A 448 -1.16 -17.09 -4.50
C ALA A 448 -2.33 -17.90 -5.10
N GLU A 449 -3.41 -18.13 -4.34
CA GLU A 449 -4.58 -18.90 -4.79
C GLU A 449 -5.31 -18.23 -5.97
N LEU A 450 -5.25 -16.90 -6.07
CA LEU A 450 -5.83 -16.18 -7.20
C LEU A 450 -5.09 -16.47 -8.51
N LEU A 451 -3.78 -16.73 -8.44
CA LEU A 451 -2.97 -17.01 -9.63
C LEU A 451 -3.26 -18.39 -10.25
N ASP A 452 -4.03 -19.25 -9.57
CA ASP A 452 -4.58 -20.49 -10.15
C ASP A 452 -5.69 -20.22 -11.18
N TYR A 453 -6.20 -18.98 -11.22
CA TYR A 453 -7.34 -18.61 -12.07
C TYR A 453 -7.07 -17.40 -12.97
N TYR A 454 -6.07 -16.58 -12.64
CA TYR A 454 -5.79 -15.31 -13.29
C TYR A 454 -4.32 -15.16 -13.58
N THR A 455 -3.97 -14.46 -14.66
CA THR A 455 -2.58 -14.02 -14.84
C THR A 455 -2.30 -12.81 -13.93
N PRO A 456 -1.03 -12.54 -13.58
CA PRO A 456 -0.66 -11.37 -12.80
C PRO A 456 -1.19 -10.06 -13.40
N GLU A 457 -1.00 -9.86 -14.72
CA GLU A 457 -1.42 -8.64 -15.42
C GLU A 457 -2.95 -8.46 -15.48
N GLN A 458 -3.73 -9.56 -15.50
CA GLN A 458 -5.19 -9.46 -15.39
C GLN A 458 -5.61 -8.87 -14.04
N LEU A 459 -5.01 -9.36 -12.95
CA LEU A 459 -5.32 -8.87 -11.60
C LEU A 459 -4.76 -7.47 -11.33
N ARG A 460 -3.56 -7.16 -11.84
CA ARG A 460 -2.98 -5.81 -11.77
C ARG A 460 -3.90 -4.79 -12.43
N ALA A 461 -4.32 -5.03 -13.67
CA ALA A 461 -5.25 -4.14 -14.37
C ALA A 461 -6.60 -4.03 -13.65
N HIS A 462 -7.12 -5.14 -13.11
CA HIS A 462 -8.35 -5.12 -12.34
C HIS A 462 -8.23 -4.25 -11.07
N TRP A 463 -7.19 -4.43 -10.26
CA TRP A 463 -7.07 -3.66 -9.01
C TRP A 463 -6.75 -2.19 -9.24
N LEU A 464 -5.97 -1.85 -10.26
CA LEU A 464 -5.72 -0.45 -10.64
C LEU A 464 -6.98 0.24 -11.17
N SER A 465 -7.95 -0.51 -11.71
CA SER A 465 -9.24 0.04 -12.10
C SER A 465 -10.21 0.22 -10.93
N LEU A 466 -9.92 -0.34 -9.75
CA LEU A 466 -10.70 -0.05 -8.56
C LEU A 466 -10.28 1.34 -8.08
N GLY A 467 -11.18 2.33 -8.15
CA GLY A 467 -10.96 3.69 -7.63
C GLY A 467 -10.86 3.72 -6.10
N LEU A 468 -9.84 3.07 -5.54
CA LEU A 468 -9.53 2.95 -4.12
C LEU A 468 -8.98 4.25 -3.53
N ASP A 469 -8.77 5.26 -4.36
CA ASP A 469 -8.58 6.67 -3.99
C ASP A 469 -9.88 7.33 -3.53
N GLN A 470 -11.04 6.82 -3.98
CA GLN A 470 -12.34 7.47 -3.76
C GLN A 470 -13.18 6.75 -2.69
N LYS A 471 -13.19 5.41 -2.70
CA LYS A 471 -14.03 4.62 -1.81
C LYS A 471 -13.57 3.17 -1.70
N ALA A 472 -14.11 2.48 -0.70
CA ALA A 472 -14.01 1.02 -0.62
C ALA A 472 -14.78 0.37 -1.78
N VAL A 473 -14.17 -0.64 -2.40
CA VAL A 473 -14.73 -1.37 -3.55
C VAL A 473 -14.69 -2.87 -3.29
N SER A 474 -15.68 -3.61 -3.77
CA SER A 474 -15.72 -5.07 -3.63
C SER A 474 -14.94 -5.78 -4.72
N PHE A 475 -14.08 -6.69 -4.30
CA PHE A 475 -13.48 -7.74 -5.10
C PHE A 475 -14.32 -9.01 -4.96
N SER A 476 -14.89 -9.45 -6.08
CA SER A 476 -15.81 -10.59 -6.14
C SER A 476 -15.40 -11.57 -7.25
N PRO A 477 -14.23 -12.24 -7.11
CA PRO A 477 -13.74 -13.18 -8.11
C PRO A 477 -14.65 -14.40 -8.21
N LYS A 478 -15.14 -14.69 -9.42
CA LYS A 478 -16.09 -15.79 -9.66
C LYS A 478 -15.62 -17.16 -9.12
N PRO A 479 -14.35 -17.59 -9.24
CA PRO A 479 -13.89 -18.90 -8.75
C PRO A 479 -14.13 -19.12 -7.25
N PHE A 480 -14.26 -18.04 -6.48
CA PHE A 480 -14.47 -18.08 -5.02
C PHE A 480 -15.92 -17.77 -4.62
N ASP A 481 -16.83 -17.55 -5.58
CA ASP A 481 -18.24 -17.28 -5.30
C ASP A 481 -19.02 -18.60 -5.16
N THR A 482 -19.29 -18.96 -3.90
CA THR A 482 -20.08 -20.14 -3.53
C THR A 482 -21.56 -19.85 -3.36
N SER A 483 -22.06 -18.68 -3.80
CA SER A 483 -23.49 -18.40 -3.79
C SER A 483 -24.22 -19.22 -4.87
N VAL A 484 -25.49 -19.50 -4.64
CA VAL A 484 -26.33 -20.26 -5.58
C VAL A 484 -26.70 -19.36 -6.75
N SER A 485 -26.33 -19.75 -7.97
CA SER A 485 -26.73 -19.06 -9.20
C SER A 485 -28.15 -19.46 -9.60
N HIS A 486 -28.40 -20.77 -9.73
CA HIS A 486 -29.73 -21.31 -10.05
C HIS A 486 -29.83 -22.78 -9.66
N LYS A 487 -31.06 -23.31 -9.70
CA LYS A 487 -31.32 -24.74 -9.56
C LYS A 487 -31.42 -25.39 -10.94
N ASP A 488 -30.65 -26.45 -11.18
CA ASP A 488 -30.72 -27.20 -12.44
C ASP A 488 -32.11 -27.82 -12.59
N LYS A 489 -32.75 -27.60 -13.73
CA LYS A 489 -34.13 -28.04 -13.97
C LYS A 489 -34.27 -29.55 -14.18
N LYS A 490 -33.18 -30.25 -14.52
CA LYS A 490 -33.14 -31.70 -14.78
C LYS A 490 -32.73 -32.49 -13.55
N THR A 491 -31.69 -32.05 -12.83
CA THR A 491 -31.17 -32.75 -11.65
C THR A 491 -31.78 -32.25 -10.35
N GLY A 492 -32.29 -31.01 -10.33
CA GLY A 492 -32.77 -30.37 -9.11
C GLY A 492 -31.65 -29.95 -8.17
N GLU A 493 -30.38 -29.99 -8.59
CA GLU A 493 -29.25 -29.57 -7.78
C GLU A 493 -29.02 -28.06 -7.87
N GLU A 494 -28.47 -27.47 -6.80
CA GLU A 494 -28.03 -26.07 -6.81
C GLU A 494 -26.72 -25.94 -7.57
N VAL A 495 -26.71 -25.09 -8.60
CA VAL A 495 -25.50 -24.72 -9.34
C VAL A 495 -24.95 -23.44 -8.73
N LEU A 496 -23.70 -23.49 -8.28
CA LEU A 496 -23.01 -22.35 -7.68
C LEU A 496 -22.52 -21.35 -8.75
N VAL A 497 -22.35 -20.09 -8.38
CA VAL A 497 -21.84 -19.04 -9.28
C VAL A 497 -20.49 -19.41 -9.89
N LYS A 498 -19.56 -19.94 -9.10
CA LYS A 498 -18.25 -20.42 -9.57
C LYS A 498 -18.35 -21.45 -10.71
N ASP A 499 -19.41 -22.26 -10.71
CA ASP A 499 -19.62 -23.36 -11.66
C ASP A 499 -20.55 -22.98 -12.83
N ASP A 500 -21.21 -21.83 -12.76
CA ASP A 500 -22.18 -21.41 -13.78
C ASP A 500 -21.50 -20.70 -14.96
N PRO A 501 -21.49 -21.27 -16.17
CA PRO A 501 -20.85 -20.66 -17.34
C PRO A 501 -21.53 -19.37 -17.83
N ARG A 502 -22.75 -19.07 -17.36
CA ARG A 502 -23.51 -17.86 -17.73
C ARG A 502 -23.11 -16.64 -16.92
N VAL A 503 -22.52 -16.85 -15.74
CA VAL A 503 -22.04 -15.75 -14.90
C VAL A 503 -20.66 -15.33 -15.39
N VAL A 504 -20.51 -14.05 -15.74
CA VAL A 504 -19.24 -13.44 -16.10
C VAL A 504 -18.44 -13.19 -14.84
N ASP A 505 -17.13 -13.45 -14.90
CA ASP A 505 -16.24 -13.15 -13.79
C ASP A 505 -15.98 -11.64 -13.67
N PRO A 506 -16.39 -10.98 -12.57
CA PRO A 506 -16.15 -9.55 -12.38
C PRO A 506 -14.67 -9.19 -12.40
N ALA A 507 -13.79 -10.09 -11.93
CA ALA A 507 -12.34 -9.86 -11.90
C ALA A 507 -11.69 -9.87 -13.30
N LEU A 508 -12.41 -10.32 -14.33
CA LEU A 508 -11.94 -10.37 -15.71
C LEU A 508 -12.47 -9.23 -16.59
N LYS A 509 -13.24 -8.30 -16.04
CA LYS A 509 -13.83 -7.22 -16.84
C LYS A 509 -12.76 -6.39 -17.56
N GLU A 510 -11.74 -5.96 -16.82
CA GLU A 510 -10.60 -5.19 -17.33
C GLU A 510 -9.68 -6.05 -18.19
N SER A 511 -9.59 -7.35 -17.91
CA SER A 511 -8.80 -8.28 -18.74
C SER A 511 -9.27 -8.35 -20.19
N ALA A 512 -10.54 -8.01 -20.45
CA ALA A 512 -11.08 -8.03 -21.80
C ALA A 512 -10.45 -6.94 -22.69
N PHE A 513 -10.02 -5.82 -22.09
CA PHE A 513 -9.23 -4.81 -22.77
C PHE A 513 -7.88 -5.39 -23.22
N LEU A 514 -7.12 -5.96 -22.29
CA LEU A 514 -5.79 -6.54 -22.56
C LEU A 514 -5.85 -7.68 -23.59
N THR A 515 -6.63 -8.71 -23.28
CA THR A 515 -6.62 -9.99 -24.01
C THR A 515 -7.30 -9.93 -25.37
N ASN A 516 -8.10 -8.88 -25.64
CA ASN A 516 -8.79 -8.75 -26.92
C ASN A 516 -8.40 -7.46 -27.66
N ILE A 517 -8.55 -6.29 -27.04
CA ILE A 517 -8.47 -4.99 -27.73
C ILE A 517 -7.01 -4.60 -27.94
N PHE A 518 -6.20 -4.70 -26.89
CA PHE A 518 -4.80 -4.36 -26.96
C PHE A 518 -4.03 -5.37 -27.83
N ASN A 519 -4.21 -6.68 -27.60
CA ASN A 519 -3.68 -7.73 -28.47
C ASN A 519 -4.10 -7.55 -29.94
N ARG A 520 -5.31 -7.07 -30.23
CA ARG A 520 -5.77 -6.84 -31.61
C ARG A 520 -5.00 -5.72 -32.28
N LEU A 521 -4.79 -4.59 -31.60
CA LEU A 521 -4.01 -3.49 -32.15
C LEU A 521 -2.57 -3.94 -32.43
N ALA A 522 -1.94 -4.60 -31.45
CA ALA A 522 -0.59 -5.11 -31.56
C ALA A 522 -0.44 -6.06 -32.76
N ARG A 523 -1.24 -7.13 -32.81
CA ARG A 523 -1.22 -8.09 -33.93
C ARG A 523 -1.48 -7.44 -35.28
N SER A 524 -2.37 -6.45 -35.33
CA SER A 524 -2.67 -5.75 -36.59
C SER A 524 -1.44 -5.03 -37.15
N CYS A 525 -0.66 -4.38 -36.28
CA CYS A 525 0.58 -3.71 -36.68
C CYS A 525 1.60 -4.72 -37.20
N PHE A 526 1.93 -5.74 -36.40
CA PHE A 526 2.99 -6.69 -36.75
C PHE A 526 2.64 -7.60 -37.95
N TYR A 527 1.41 -8.13 -38.02
CA TYR A 527 1.01 -8.93 -39.19
C TYR A 527 0.83 -8.08 -40.45
N GLY A 528 0.38 -6.82 -40.31
CA GLY A 528 0.28 -5.91 -41.43
C GLY A 528 1.65 -5.53 -41.98
N ALA A 529 2.62 -5.22 -41.12
CA ALA A 529 3.99 -4.93 -41.55
C ALA A 529 4.67 -6.15 -42.19
N ALA A 530 4.42 -7.37 -41.71
CA ALA A 530 4.88 -8.58 -42.39
C ALA A 530 4.27 -8.76 -43.80
N ASN A 531 3.12 -8.14 -44.08
CA ASN A 531 2.44 -8.25 -45.37
C ASN A 531 2.91 -7.19 -46.38
N VAL A 532 3.05 -5.92 -45.97
CA VAL A 532 3.31 -4.82 -46.91
C VAL A 532 4.62 -4.04 -46.64
N CYS A 533 5.26 -4.25 -45.49
CA CYS A 533 6.50 -3.56 -45.09
C CYS A 533 7.70 -4.51 -44.96
N ASP A 534 7.61 -5.75 -45.47
CA ASP A 534 8.65 -6.77 -45.35
C ASP A 534 9.19 -6.97 -43.92
N SER A 535 8.30 -6.91 -42.92
CA SER A 535 8.69 -6.96 -41.49
C SER A 535 9.66 -5.86 -41.05
N HIS A 536 9.46 -4.64 -41.56
CA HIS A 536 10.07 -3.41 -41.06
C HIS A 536 9.00 -2.42 -40.59
N LEU A 537 9.40 -1.33 -39.92
CA LEU A 537 8.46 -0.24 -39.65
C LEU A 537 8.00 0.43 -40.96
N PRO A 538 6.80 1.04 -40.98
CA PRO A 538 6.35 1.82 -42.12
C PRO A 538 7.35 2.95 -42.46
N SER A 539 7.63 3.13 -43.75
CA SER A 539 8.56 4.14 -44.25
C SER A 539 7.98 5.57 -44.21
N VAL A 540 6.65 5.67 -44.20
CA VAL A 540 5.91 6.93 -44.16
C VAL A 540 5.65 7.40 -42.72
N ALA A 541 5.54 8.71 -42.55
CA ALA A 541 5.17 9.30 -41.25
C ALA A 541 3.66 9.12 -40.97
N PRO A 542 3.25 8.91 -39.71
CA PRO A 542 1.83 8.93 -39.36
C PRO A 542 1.21 10.30 -39.60
N HIS A 543 -0.11 10.33 -39.78
CA HIS A 543 -0.86 11.57 -39.92
C HIS A 543 -0.73 12.44 -38.66
N ALA A 544 -0.67 13.76 -38.87
CA ALA A 544 -0.49 14.73 -37.79
C ALA A 544 -1.59 14.63 -36.70
N GLU A 545 -2.84 14.36 -37.10
CA GLU A 545 -3.97 14.20 -36.17
C GLU A 545 -3.80 12.98 -35.24
N VAL A 546 -3.12 11.93 -35.71
CA VAL A 546 -2.83 10.73 -34.91
C VAL A 546 -1.75 11.04 -33.88
N VAL A 547 -0.70 11.76 -34.30
CA VAL A 547 0.37 12.22 -33.41
C VAL A 547 -0.19 13.15 -32.33
N GLU A 548 -1.07 14.09 -32.70
CA GLU A 548 -1.76 14.98 -31.75
C GLU A 548 -2.60 14.19 -30.74
N GLY A 549 -3.32 13.16 -31.21
CA GLY A 549 -4.05 12.23 -30.35
C GLY A 549 -3.15 11.50 -29.34
N CYS A 550 -1.99 11.01 -29.78
CA CYS A 550 -0.99 10.38 -28.90
C CYS A 550 -0.48 11.35 -27.83
N VAL A 551 -0.17 12.59 -28.22
CA VAL A 551 0.29 13.64 -27.30
C VAL A 551 -0.79 13.92 -26.25
N LYS A 552 -2.05 14.09 -26.66
CA LYS A 552 -3.16 14.34 -25.74
C LYS A 552 -3.36 13.19 -24.75
N ALA A 553 -3.40 11.95 -25.22
CA ALA A 553 -3.55 10.79 -24.35
C ALA A 553 -2.39 10.67 -23.33
N THR A 554 -1.16 10.93 -23.78
CA THR A 554 0.03 10.92 -22.93
C THR A 554 -0.04 11.98 -21.83
N LEU A 555 -0.45 13.21 -22.16
CA LEU A 555 -0.57 14.30 -21.20
C LEU A 555 -1.69 14.06 -20.17
N GLU A 556 -2.84 13.53 -20.59
CA GLU A 556 -3.93 13.20 -19.67
C GLU A 556 -3.56 12.03 -18.74
N PHE A 557 -2.88 11.00 -19.26
CA PHE A 557 -2.34 9.93 -18.44
C PHE A 557 -1.34 10.45 -17.40
N GLU A 558 -0.41 11.33 -17.81
CA GLU A 558 0.60 11.92 -16.91
C GLU A 558 -0.04 12.68 -15.74
N LYS A 559 -1.12 13.42 -16.00
CA LYS A 559 -1.88 14.14 -14.96
C LYS A 559 -2.55 13.17 -13.98
N CYS A 560 -3.19 12.12 -14.48
CA CYS A 560 -3.79 11.09 -13.64
C CYS A 560 -2.73 10.39 -12.76
N ALA A 561 -1.60 9.98 -13.36
CA ALA A 561 -0.50 9.35 -12.63
C ALA A 561 0.08 10.27 -11.55
N HIS A 562 0.27 11.56 -11.84
CA HIS A 562 0.72 12.56 -10.87
C HIS A 562 -0.24 12.69 -9.67
N ALA A 563 -1.55 12.55 -9.89
CA ALA A 563 -2.58 12.61 -8.85
C ALA A 563 -2.84 11.27 -8.14
N PHE A 564 -2.04 10.23 -8.42
CA PHE A 564 -2.27 8.85 -7.94
C PHE A 564 -3.63 8.27 -8.34
N ASP A 565 -4.19 8.73 -9.47
CA ASP A 565 -5.43 8.22 -10.06
C ASP A 565 -5.11 7.17 -11.13
N ALA A 566 -4.76 5.96 -10.67
CA ALA A 566 -4.50 4.84 -11.59
C ALA A 566 -5.75 4.44 -12.38
N HIS A 567 -6.95 4.61 -11.80
CA HIS A 567 -8.21 4.29 -12.47
C HIS A 567 -8.42 5.17 -13.71
N GLY A 568 -8.29 6.49 -13.56
CA GLY A 568 -8.36 7.45 -14.66
C GLY A 568 -7.24 7.24 -15.68
N ALA A 569 -6.02 6.97 -15.24
CA ALA A 569 -4.88 6.69 -16.12
C ALA A 569 -5.16 5.47 -17.03
N LEU A 570 -5.68 4.37 -16.48
CA LEU A 570 -6.06 3.19 -17.26
C LEU A 570 -7.23 3.48 -18.21
N ALA A 571 -8.22 4.27 -17.77
CA ALA A 571 -9.34 4.65 -18.62
C ALA A 571 -8.87 5.45 -19.86
N VAL A 572 -7.92 6.38 -19.70
CA VAL A 572 -7.33 7.14 -20.81
C VAL A 572 -6.67 6.19 -21.82
N ALA A 573 -5.85 5.25 -21.35
CA ALA A 573 -5.16 4.29 -22.23
C ALA A 573 -6.13 3.34 -22.93
N GLU A 574 -7.16 2.86 -22.23
CA GLU A 574 -8.19 1.99 -22.79
C GLU A 574 -9.01 2.69 -23.88
N ASP A 575 -9.53 3.90 -23.59
CA ASP A 575 -10.33 4.67 -24.54
C ASP A 575 -9.53 5.04 -25.79
N PHE A 576 -8.28 5.44 -25.61
CA PHE A 576 -7.37 5.73 -26.71
C PHE A 576 -7.11 4.49 -27.58
N CYS A 577 -6.83 3.33 -26.99
CA CYS A 577 -6.60 2.09 -27.74
C CYS A 577 -7.86 1.58 -28.47
N ARG A 578 -9.05 1.81 -27.91
CA ARG A 578 -10.33 1.51 -28.59
C ARG A 578 -10.51 2.40 -29.82
N ALA A 579 -10.20 3.69 -29.72
CA ALA A 579 -10.24 4.61 -30.84
C ALA A 579 -9.22 4.22 -31.93
N ALA A 580 -8.00 3.84 -31.53
CA ALA A 580 -6.95 3.36 -32.44
C ALA A 580 -7.40 2.13 -33.25
N ASN A 581 -7.97 1.12 -32.58
CA ASN A 581 -8.52 -0.06 -33.25
C ASN A 581 -9.62 0.28 -34.27
N LYS A 582 -10.45 1.29 -33.98
CA LYS A 582 -11.49 1.74 -34.89
C LYS A 582 -10.87 2.43 -36.11
N ARG A 583 -9.93 3.38 -35.90
CA ARG A 583 -9.24 4.08 -36.98
C ARG A 583 -8.52 3.09 -37.90
N TRP A 584 -7.74 2.17 -37.33
CA TRP A 584 -7.10 1.08 -38.06
C TRP A 584 -8.12 0.29 -38.89
N GLY A 585 -9.21 -0.16 -38.26
CA GLY A 585 -10.20 -0.99 -38.94
C GLY A 585 -10.98 -0.29 -40.06
N ASP A 586 -11.12 1.04 -40.00
CA ASP A 586 -11.74 1.85 -41.05
C ASP A 586 -10.73 2.11 -42.19
N ALA A 587 -9.50 2.53 -41.85
CA ALA A 587 -8.44 2.85 -42.81
C ALA A 587 -7.93 1.60 -43.57
N SER A 588 -7.70 0.49 -42.87
CA SER A 588 -7.20 -0.75 -43.48
C SER A 588 -8.20 -1.35 -44.48
N LYS A 589 -9.51 -1.13 -44.27
CA LYS A 589 -10.56 -1.53 -45.22
C LYS A 589 -10.65 -0.57 -46.39
N ALA A 590 -10.54 0.73 -46.13
CA ALA A 590 -10.57 1.76 -47.17
C ALA A 590 -9.42 1.63 -48.16
N ALA A 591 -8.25 1.14 -47.71
CA ALA A 591 -7.10 0.86 -48.57
C ALA A 591 -7.44 -0.11 -49.72
N ASN A 592 -8.33 -1.09 -49.51
CA ASN A 592 -8.90 -1.95 -50.56
C ASN A 592 -7.86 -2.52 -51.57
N GLY A 593 -6.70 -2.96 -51.08
CA GLY A 593 -5.61 -3.52 -51.91
C GLY A 593 -4.59 -2.50 -52.43
N ASP A 594 -4.69 -1.23 -52.01
CA ASP A 594 -3.66 -0.21 -52.17
C ASP A 594 -2.62 -0.33 -51.04
N ASP A 595 -1.44 -0.86 -51.37
CA ASP A 595 -0.36 -1.08 -50.39
C ASP A 595 0.15 0.23 -49.78
N ALA A 596 0.15 1.34 -50.51
CA ALA A 596 0.60 2.64 -49.99
C ALA A 596 -0.41 3.20 -48.97
N ALA A 597 -1.71 3.10 -49.27
CA ALA A 597 -2.75 3.48 -48.33
C ALA A 597 -2.77 2.57 -47.08
N TYR A 598 -2.45 1.29 -47.26
CA TYR A 598 -2.35 0.33 -46.15
C TYR A 598 -1.11 0.59 -45.28
N GLU A 599 0.05 0.89 -45.88
CA GLU A 599 1.27 1.31 -45.17
C GLU A 599 1.04 2.60 -44.38
N GLN A 600 0.34 3.58 -44.95
CA GLN A 600 -0.03 4.81 -44.23
C GLN A 600 -0.93 4.52 -43.01
N ALA A 601 -1.90 3.61 -43.14
CA ALA A 601 -2.72 3.17 -42.02
C ALA A 601 -1.90 2.42 -40.95
N LEU A 602 -0.86 1.69 -41.36
CA LEU A 602 0.08 1.04 -40.44
C LEU A 602 0.94 2.06 -39.69
N ALA A 603 1.42 3.12 -40.36
CA ALA A 603 2.19 4.17 -39.71
C ALA A 603 1.42 4.80 -38.55
N ASP A 604 0.14 5.10 -38.77
CA ASP A 604 -0.79 5.57 -37.74
C ASP A 604 -0.93 4.55 -36.61
N ALA A 605 -1.24 3.29 -36.95
CA ALA A 605 -1.46 2.24 -35.97
C ALA A 605 -0.21 1.94 -35.11
N PHE A 606 1.00 2.00 -35.69
CA PHE A 606 2.26 1.83 -34.95
C PHE A 606 2.51 3.00 -33.99
N ALA A 607 2.20 4.24 -34.39
CA ALA A 607 2.31 5.39 -33.50
C ALA A 607 1.37 5.24 -32.29
N GLU A 608 0.12 4.85 -32.53
CA GLU A 608 -0.86 4.61 -31.47
C GLU A 608 -0.49 3.42 -30.59
N LEU A 609 -0.05 2.32 -31.19
CA LEU A 609 0.37 1.12 -30.46
C LEU A 609 1.51 1.46 -29.51
N ARG A 610 2.55 2.15 -29.99
CA ARG A 610 3.65 2.58 -29.13
C ARG A 610 3.17 3.48 -28.00
N CYS A 611 2.28 4.43 -28.29
CA CYS A 611 1.70 5.30 -27.27
C CYS A 611 0.99 4.46 -26.19
N VAL A 612 0.07 3.57 -26.57
CA VAL A 612 -0.65 2.71 -25.59
C VAL A 612 0.34 1.84 -24.81
N THR A 613 1.35 1.27 -25.47
CA THR A 613 2.38 0.44 -24.82
C THR A 613 3.19 1.22 -23.79
N LEU A 614 3.55 2.48 -24.06
CA LEU A 614 4.19 3.36 -23.08
C LEU A 614 3.27 3.62 -21.88
N LEU A 615 2.02 3.98 -22.11
CA LEU A 615 1.08 4.31 -21.02
C LEU A 615 0.72 3.09 -20.16
N MET A 616 0.64 1.91 -20.76
CA MET A 616 0.25 0.69 -20.06
C MET A 616 1.43 -0.05 -19.40
N HIS A 617 2.68 0.28 -19.73
CA HIS A 617 3.87 -0.39 -19.18
C HIS A 617 3.91 -0.42 -17.64
N PRO A 618 3.57 0.65 -16.90
CA PRO A 618 3.52 0.59 -15.44
C PRO A 618 2.46 -0.38 -14.88
N ALA A 619 1.38 -0.61 -15.62
CA ALA A 619 0.27 -1.47 -15.20
C ALA A 619 0.47 -2.94 -15.59
N VAL A 620 0.94 -3.20 -16.82
CA VAL A 620 1.06 -4.52 -17.43
C VAL A 620 2.42 -4.66 -18.13
N PRO A 621 3.51 -4.76 -17.33
CA PRO A 621 4.87 -4.61 -17.84
C PRO A 621 5.27 -5.71 -18.81
N ALA A 622 4.98 -6.98 -18.51
CA ALA A 622 5.49 -8.11 -19.29
C ALA A 622 4.95 -8.13 -20.73
N GLY A 623 3.65 -7.89 -20.92
CA GLY A 623 3.09 -7.82 -22.26
C GLY A 623 3.54 -6.56 -23.03
N CYS A 624 3.76 -5.44 -22.33
CA CYS A 624 4.30 -4.22 -22.94
C CYS A 624 5.78 -4.37 -23.36
N GLU A 625 6.61 -4.98 -22.52
CA GLU A 625 8.01 -5.31 -22.80
C GLU A 625 8.11 -6.26 -24.02
N GLN A 626 7.25 -7.28 -24.11
CA GLN A 626 7.19 -8.13 -25.31
C GLN A 626 6.83 -7.35 -26.59
N ILE A 627 5.92 -6.38 -26.51
CA ILE A 627 5.62 -5.51 -27.65
C ILE A 627 6.86 -4.70 -28.05
N CYS A 628 7.60 -4.16 -27.08
CA CYS A 628 8.85 -3.43 -27.31
C CYS A 628 9.91 -4.32 -27.99
N ASP A 629 10.13 -5.53 -27.46
CA ASP A 629 11.07 -6.51 -28.01
C ASP A 629 10.73 -6.83 -29.47
N HIS A 630 9.45 -7.06 -29.75
CA HIS A 630 8.99 -7.33 -31.10
C HIS A 630 9.08 -6.12 -32.04
N MET A 631 8.99 -4.90 -31.51
CA MET A 631 9.24 -3.69 -32.28
C MET A 631 10.73 -3.43 -32.55
N GLY A 632 11.66 -4.17 -31.94
CA GLY A 632 13.09 -4.01 -32.20
C GLY A 632 13.78 -2.90 -31.41
N PHE A 633 13.20 -2.45 -30.28
CA PHE A 633 13.77 -1.39 -29.45
C PHE A 633 14.29 -1.89 -28.10
N ALA A 634 15.35 -1.23 -27.61
CA ALA A 634 15.76 -1.36 -26.21
C ALA A 634 14.73 -0.70 -25.28
N HIS A 635 14.49 -1.30 -24.12
CA HIS A 635 13.46 -0.86 -23.16
C HIS A 635 13.73 0.57 -22.66
N GLU A 636 14.99 0.90 -22.42
CA GLU A 636 15.42 2.23 -21.93
C GLU A 636 15.10 3.34 -22.94
N LEU A 637 15.13 3.03 -24.24
CA LEU A 637 14.78 3.98 -25.29
C LEU A 637 13.25 4.09 -25.43
N PHE A 638 12.57 2.94 -25.44
CA PHE A 638 11.15 2.84 -25.77
C PHE A 638 10.23 3.41 -24.67
N PHE A 639 10.53 3.08 -23.41
CA PHE A 639 9.75 3.47 -22.24
C PHE A 639 10.19 4.80 -21.62
N SER A 640 11.34 5.36 -22.02
CA SER A 640 11.77 6.67 -21.52
C SER A 640 10.78 7.78 -21.91
N TRP A 641 10.36 8.55 -20.91
CA TRP A 641 9.46 9.69 -21.11
C TRP A 641 10.14 10.91 -21.73
N GLU A 642 11.48 10.93 -21.84
CA GLU A 642 12.16 11.89 -22.72
C GLU A 642 11.75 11.68 -24.19
N ASN A 643 11.29 10.47 -24.51
CA ASN A 643 10.76 10.09 -25.80
C ASN A 643 9.23 9.91 -25.77
N ALA A 644 8.52 10.38 -24.75
CA ALA A 644 7.09 10.08 -24.58
C ALA A 644 6.23 10.42 -25.80
N PHE A 645 6.60 11.45 -26.56
CA PHE A 645 5.88 11.92 -27.75
C PHE A 645 6.46 11.42 -29.09
N ALA A 646 7.50 10.59 -29.05
CA ALA A 646 8.13 10.06 -30.25
C ALA A 646 7.28 8.95 -30.90
N THR A 647 7.19 8.93 -32.23
CA THR A 647 6.67 7.79 -32.98
C THR A 647 7.74 6.70 -33.11
N PRO A 648 7.39 5.44 -33.42
CA PRO A 648 8.39 4.39 -33.68
C PRO A 648 9.42 4.79 -34.74
N GLY A 649 9.00 5.42 -35.85
CA GLY A 649 9.92 5.92 -36.86
C GLY A 649 10.89 6.99 -36.32
N GLN A 650 10.43 7.87 -35.42
CA GLN A 650 11.31 8.84 -34.76
C GLN A 650 12.27 8.18 -33.76
N LEU A 651 11.90 7.06 -33.14
CA LEU A 651 12.80 6.25 -32.30
C LEU A 651 13.86 5.55 -33.15
N ALA A 652 13.49 4.96 -34.29
CA ALA A 652 14.45 4.38 -35.24
C ALA A 652 15.48 5.41 -35.72
N GLN A 653 15.01 6.62 -36.05
CA GLN A 653 15.91 7.74 -36.41
C GLN A 653 16.89 8.12 -35.29
N LYS A 654 16.51 7.96 -34.01
CA LYS A 654 17.44 8.19 -32.88
C LYS A 654 18.52 7.11 -32.79
N LEU A 655 18.26 5.92 -33.32
CA LEU A 655 19.26 4.86 -33.49
C LEU A 655 20.13 5.05 -34.73
N GLY A 656 19.84 6.06 -35.57
CA GLY A 656 20.53 6.31 -36.83
C GLY A 656 20.00 5.48 -38.00
N GLU A 657 18.79 4.94 -37.86
CA GLU A 657 18.14 4.08 -38.86
C GLU A 657 17.01 4.83 -39.55
N GLU A 658 16.82 4.58 -40.85
CA GLU A 658 15.60 5.02 -41.54
C GLU A 658 14.42 4.13 -41.11
N PRO A 659 13.19 4.66 -40.93
CA PRO A 659 12.06 3.86 -40.45
C PRO A 659 11.83 2.57 -41.25
N GLY A 660 11.88 2.65 -42.59
CA GLY A 660 11.72 1.49 -43.47
C GLY A 660 12.87 0.47 -43.41
N GLU A 661 13.99 0.79 -42.78
CA GLU A 661 15.14 -0.09 -42.57
C GLU A 661 15.17 -0.69 -41.15
N HIS A 662 14.33 -0.19 -40.23
CA HIS A 662 14.23 -0.72 -38.88
C HIS A 662 13.44 -2.04 -38.87
N ALA A 663 14.14 -3.14 -38.66
CA ALA A 663 13.55 -4.47 -38.66
C ALA A 663 12.71 -4.73 -37.40
N ILE A 664 11.51 -5.31 -37.58
CA ILE A 664 10.66 -5.79 -36.50
C ILE A 664 10.69 -7.32 -36.44
N VAL A 665 10.52 -7.88 -35.24
CA VAL A 665 10.51 -9.34 -35.06
C VAL A 665 9.14 -9.89 -35.42
N ALA A 666 9.08 -10.70 -36.49
CA ALA A 666 7.85 -11.31 -36.97
C ALA A 666 7.15 -12.15 -35.90
N LEU A 667 5.81 -12.00 -35.83
CA LEU A 667 5.00 -12.75 -34.88
C LEU A 667 4.65 -14.16 -35.38
N PRO A 668 4.68 -15.18 -34.51
CA PRO A 668 4.03 -16.45 -34.78
C PRO A 668 2.53 -16.29 -35.09
N PRO A 669 1.90 -17.25 -35.81
CA PRO A 669 0.46 -17.24 -36.00
C PRO A 669 -0.29 -17.30 -34.66
N ARG A 670 -1.31 -16.43 -34.50
CA ARG A 670 -2.17 -16.35 -33.30
C ARG A 670 -1.39 -16.05 -32.01
N PHE A 671 -0.40 -15.16 -32.09
CA PHE A 671 0.38 -14.72 -30.94
C PHE A 671 -0.39 -13.71 -30.08
N ASP A 672 -0.49 -13.97 -28.77
CA ASP A 672 -1.09 -13.05 -27.81
C ASP A 672 0.00 -12.57 -26.84
N PHE A 673 0.21 -11.25 -26.76
CA PHE A 673 1.10 -10.59 -25.80
C PHE A 673 0.51 -10.68 -24.40
N PHE A 674 -0.80 -10.46 -24.30
CA PHE A 674 -1.56 -10.62 -23.05
C PHE A 674 -2.39 -11.90 -23.12
N GLN A 675 -1.85 -12.99 -22.57
CA GLN A 675 -2.50 -14.29 -22.62
C GLN A 675 -3.63 -14.43 -21.60
N LYS A 676 -4.67 -15.21 -21.94
CA LYS A 676 -5.65 -15.66 -20.97
C LYS A 676 -5.05 -16.75 -20.10
N HIS A 677 -5.39 -16.75 -18.81
CA HIS A 677 -4.96 -17.83 -17.92
C HIS A 677 -5.46 -19.20 -18.45
N PRO A 678 -4.69 -20.30 -18.33
CA PRO A 678 -5.11 -21.62 -18.83
C PRO A 678 -6.47 -22.11 -18.31
N SER A 679 -6.88 -21.72 -17.10
CA SER A 679 -8.21 -22.03 -16.55
C SER A 679 -9.37 -21.37 -17.30
N GLN A 680 -9.11 -20.29 -18.04
CA GLN A 680 -10.09 -19.50 -18.77
C GLN A 680 -10.26 -19.99 -20.21
N VAL A 681 -9.31 -20.78 -20.71
CA VAL A 681 -9.38 -21.40 -22.03
C VAL A 681 -10.22 -22.67 -21.89
N LYS A 682 -11.32 -22.77 -22.66
CA LYS A 682 -12.10 -24.01 -22.71
C LYS A 682 -11.17 -25.12 -23.19
N LYS A 683 -10.91 -26.13 -22.35
CA LYS A 683 -10.35 -27.41 -22.81
C LYS A 683 -11.26 -27.91 -23.93
N GLY A 684 -10.71 -28.01 -25.13
CA GLY A 684 -11.46 -28.43 -26.31
C GLY A 684 -12.14 -29.78 -26.07
N LYS A 685 -13.41 -29.84 -26.48
CA LYS A 685 -14.03 -31.08 -26.91
C LYS A 685 -13.38 -31.55 -28.21
#